data_AF-A0A6P0UTW6-F1
#
_entry.id   AF-A0A6P0UTW6-F1
#
_cell.length_a   1.000
_cell.length_b   1.000
_cell.length_c   1.000
_cell.angle_alpha   90.00
_cell.angle_beta   90.00
_cell.angle_gamma   90.00
#
_symmetry.space_group_name_H-M   'P 1'
#
loop_
_entity.id
_entity.type
_entity.pdbx_description
1 polymer ?
#
loop_
_entity_poly.entity_id
_entity_poly.type
_entity_poly.pdbx_seq_one_letter_code
_entity_poly.pdbx_strand_id
1 'polypeptide(L)'
;MKKLKFLSFFLCFLWISQYGNATNELSPINDKPEKITILWDGSWSLNNKKLNRELNFLNDYFNHLKNVEVEVVSFAYQHVSRKTFKVKKTNWKELKEHLEKTVYDGATYFPNGIDKIESDEILLFSDGYFFNNKKDRKYKSPVYCIVSVEDYNDGVLNTLAVNSNGNIIDLNNDPHSKKLQLVKNADIRYLKSKKASKNKTIRISGMVCNFGKPLNKVNIVNKSTGTGTVTTEKGIYQIKANVNDKLVFSHLGYEDIVVTVTPNSKALNLNMIQGREELNEVVITQDTISGTASSVDFGRSKRTAASVIHIRSEDFNPSAFFLADAINGRGSGIFVDGFGQNARIFLRNTLTRLGGSKRVQPLYVIDNTPITQYPDYLDPRLIEDVVIIKSLAGVARYGSIARGGVIKITTRNYATARKRIQREKDSMALLNKKLYQDDAVDYAEIPLSEPKYMETYHVESSLEKAYEKYLEDRFVYSSSHQYYINMFEYFIERGDREKAFKILSNIMEVHSGNTTALTTLAHIYESLGEQEKAYRVYKQLLVNDPTKFTTLYGLINHYKLKGEYKLAASVLEKFISETEIKDPGMYQFISHEATSLYHALQASEAFSSNLEPFIIDDKYDARIVVEWDNPDAQFSLQFVSPDKRFSTWKHDHVNSGERIDQEKANGFQMQDFYIEKDFAGTWLLNLKYFGNTGFNPTYFKVTVYRGFGTESETREESFFTVDQQNVNQTLKEIRVGQR
;
A
#
# COMPACT_ATOMS: atom_id res chain seq x y z
N MET A 1 -28.31 -16.74 -14.67
CA MET A 1 -27.87 -15.56 -15.47
C MET A 1 -28.91 -14.97 -16.45
N LYS A 2 -30.04 -15.61 -16.82
CA LYS A 2 -31.07 -14.97 -17.67
C LYS A 2 -32.23 -14.27 -16.92
N LYS A 3 -32.41 -14.51 -15.61
CA LYS A 3 -33.45 -13.84 -14.80
C LYS A 3 -33.05 -12.51 -14.16
N LEU A 4 -31.76 -12.17 -14.05
CA LEU A 4 -31.29 -10.88 -13.50
C LEU A 4 -31.41 -9.70 -14.49
N LYS A 5 -31.45 -9.96 -15.81
CA LYS A 5 -31.56 -8.89 -16.82
C LYS A 5 -32.99 -8.34 -16.97
N PHE A 6 -34.01 -9.10 -16.56
CA PHE A 6 -35.40 -8.66 -16.63
C PHE A 6 -35.80 -7.76 -15.45
N LEU A 7 -35.22 -7.97 -14.26
CA LEU A 7 -35.48 -7.13 -13.09
C LEU A 7 -34.88 -5.72 -13.22
N SER A 8 -33.71 -5.60 -13.87
CA SER A 8 -33.04 -4.33 -14.14
C SER A 8 -33.83 -3.45 -15.14
N PHE A 9 -34.55 -4.05 -16.08
CA PHE A 9 -35.36 -3.29 -17.05
C PHE A 9 -36.69 -2.83 -16.45
N PHE A 10 -37.28 -3.61 -15.53
CA PHE A 10 -38.55 -3.28 -14.88
C PHE A 10 -38.39 -2.21 -13.77
N LEU A 11 -37.27 -2.21 -13.04
CA LEU A 11 -36.93 -1.16 -12.07
C LEU A 11 -36.59 0.18 -12.73
N CYS A 12 -36.06 0.15 -13.96
CA CYS A 12 -35.83 1.38 -14.74
C CYS A 12 -37.15 2.03 -15.20
N PHE A 13 -38.18 1.23 -15.52
CA PHE A 13 -39.50 1.74 -15.90
C PHE A 13 -40.32 2.27 -14.70
N LEU A 14 -40.17 1.67 -13.52
CA LEU A 14 -40.84 2.12 -12.29
C LEU A 14 -40.20 3.37 -11.66
N TRP A 15 -38.92 3.67 -11.95
CA TRP A 15 -38.28 4.93 -11.54
C TRP A 15 -38.71 6.13 -12.41
N ILE A 16 -39.12 5.87 -13.66
CA ILE A 16 -39.60 6.90 -14.60
C ILE A 16 -41.06 7.30 -14.32
N SER A 17 -41.86 6.47 -13.64
CA SER A 17 -43.28 6.76 -13.39
C SER A 17 -43.60 7.43 -12.05
N GLN A 18 -42.62 7.66 -11.17
CA GLN A 18 -42.84 8.28 -9.85
C GLN A 18 -42.47 9.77 -9.76
N TYR A 19 -41.82 10.34 -10.78
CA TYR A 19 -41.75 11.79 -10.95
C TYR A 19 -42.78 12.21 -11.98
N GLY A 20 -44.02 12.33 -11.49
CA GLY A 20 -45.12 12.92 -12.24
C GLY A 20 -44.74 14.30 -12.74
N ASN A 21 -45.11 14.56 -14.00
CA ASN A 21 -45.10 15.85 -14.66
C ASN A 21 -45.75 16.93 -13.77
N ALA A 22 -44.93 17.68 -13.02
CA ALA A 22 -45.23 19.05 -12.69
C ALA A 22 -44.45 19.91 -13.69
N THR A 23 -45.05 20.12 -14.86
CA THR A 23 -44.65 21.19 -15.77
C THR A 23 -44.95 22.51 -15.06
N ASN A 24 -44.04 22.95 -14.19
CA ASN A 24 -43.96 24.36 -13.87
C ASN A 24 -43.56 25.05 -15.18
N GLU A 25 -44.52 25.75 -15.79
CA GLU A 25 -44.27 26.68 -16.88
C GLU A 25 -43.26 27.72 -16.38
N LEU A 26 -41.97 27.47 -16.65
CA LEU A 26 -40.92 28.46 -16.43
C LEU A 26 -41.12 29.58 -17.45
N SER A 27 -41.68 30.69 -16.95
CA SER A 27 -41.77 31.96 -17.66
C SER A 27 -40.40 32.33 -18.24
N PRO A 28 -40.32 32.87 -19.46
CA PRO A 28 -39.06 33.29 -20.05
C PRO A 28 -38.58 34.55 -19.33
N ILE A 29 -37.66 34.42 -18.38
CA ILE A 29 -36.88 35.56 -17.91
C ILE A 29 -35.91 35.90 -19.03
N ASN A 30 -36.21 36.98 -19.72
CA ASN A 30 -35.51 37.49 -20.90
C ASN A 30 -34.55 38.62 -20.52
N ASP A 31 -33.99 38.56 -19.31
CA ASP A 31 -33.07 39.57 -18.82
C ASP A 31 -31.64 39.03 -18.86
N LYS A 32 -30.76 39.84 -19.45
CA LYS A 32 -29.32 39.58 -19.47
C LYS A 32 -28.79 39.67 -18.04
N PRO A 33 -27.84 38.81 -17.64
CA PRO A 33 -27.28 38.89 -16.30
C PRO A 33 -26.64 40.26 -16.04
N GLU A 34 -26.99 40.85 -14.90
CA GLU A 34 -26.41 42.11 -14.42
C GLU A 34 -25.14 41.86 -13.62
N LYS A 35 -25.07 40.69 -12.96
CA LYS A 35 -23.91 40.23 -12.18
C LYS A 35 -23.56 38.79 -12.52
N ILE A 36 -22.33 38.55 -12.99
CA ILE A 36 -21.80 37.20 -13.23
C ILE A 36 -20.60 36.92 -12.35
N THR A 37 -20.31 35.64 -12.17
CA THR A 37 -19.07 35.17 -11.54
C THR A 37 -18.24 34.39 -12.54
N ILE A 38 -16.95 34.73 -12.70
CA ILE A 38 -15.96 33.90 -13.38
C ILE A 38 -15.19 33.12 -12.31
N LEU A 39 -15.34 31.80 -12.32
CA LEU A 39 -14.47 30.90 -11.57
C LEU A 39 -13.29 30.56 -12.47
N TRP A 40 -12.12 31.06 -12.10
CA TRP A 40 -10.90 30.94 -12.89
C TRP A 40 -9.93 29.98 -12.24
N ASP A 41 -9.82 28.79 -12.81
CA ASP A 41 -8.89 27.78 -12.32
C ASP A 41 -7.45 28.12 -12.75
N GLY A 42 -6.61 28.35 -11.75
CA GLY A 42 -5.20 28.75 -11.89
C GLY A 42 -4.23 27.61 -11.59
N SER A 43 -4.69 26.37 -11.61
CA SER A 43 -3.85 25.20 -11.38
C SER A 43 -2.86 24.95 -12.53
N TRP A 44 -1.81 24.16 -12.25
CA TRP A 44 -0.80 23.83 -13.24
C TRP A 44 -1.34 23.02 -14.43
N SER A 45 -2.37 22.19 -14.24
CA SER A 45 -2.96 21.37 -15.31
C SER A 45 -3.49 22.22 -16.47
N LEU A 46 -3.85 23.47 -16.20
CA LEU A 46 -4.36 24.44 -17.17
C LEU A 46 -3.28 25.30 -17.84
N ASN A 47 -2.00 25.06 -17.55
CA ASN A 47 -0.91 25.84 -18.12
C ASN A 47 -0.81 25.72 -19.67
N ASN A 48 -1.34 24.65 -20.27
CA ASN A 48 -1.37 24.44 -21.72
C ASN A 48 -2.71 24.85 -22.37
N LYS A 49 -3.61 25.50 -21.63
CA LYS A 49 -4.93 25.90 -22.14
C LYS A 49 -4.84 26.90 -23.28
N LYS A 50 -5.87 26.92 -24.13
CA LYS A 50 -5.93 27.83 -25.27
C LYS A 50 -6.46 29.19 -24.83
N LEU A 51 -5.68 29.91 -24.02
CA LEU A 51 -6.08 31.19 -23.38
C LEU A 51 -6.68 32.19 -24.38
N ASN A 52 -6.08 32.35 -25.56
CA ASN A 52 -6.62 33.24 -26.59
C ASN A 52 -8.06 32.90 -27.00
N ARG A 53 -8.45 31.62 -27.00
CA ARG A 53 -9.84 31.20 -27.29
C ARG A 53 -10.78 31.58 -26.15
N GLU A 54 -10.37 31.40 -24.91
CA GLU A 54 -11.15 31.80 -23.72
C GLU A 54 -11.36 33.32 -23.68
N LEU A 55 -10.32 34.10 -23.96
CA LEU A 55 -10.40 35.57 -24.00
C LEU A 55 -11.28 36.06 -25.17
N ASN A 56 -11.23 35.40 -26.33
CA ASN A 56 -12.13 35.71 -27.45
C ASN A 56 -13.59 35.38 -27.11
N PHE A 57 -13.84 34.24 -26.48
CA PHE A 57 -15.18 33.88 -25.98
C PHE A 57 -15.71 34.94 -25.00
N LEU A 58 -14.91 35.35 -24.01
CA LEU A 58 -15.28 36.39 -23.06
C LEU A 58 -15.55 37.73 -23.74
N ASN A 59 -14.74 38.10 -24.74
CA ASN A 59 -14.96 39.32 -25.50
C ASN A 59 -16.33 39.32 -26.20
N ASP A 60 -16.68 38.22 -26.87
CA ASP A 60 -17.96 38.07 -27.57
C ASP A 60 -19.14 38.05 -26.59
N TYR A 61 -18.97 37.38 -25.45
CA TYR A 61 -19.95 37.33 -24.36
C TYR A 61 -20.21 38.70 -23.74
N PHE A 62 -19.16 39.46 -23.37
CA PHE A 62 -19.32 40.81 -22.82
C PHE A 62 -19.91 41.81 -23.82
N ASN A 63 -19.57 41.67 -25.11
CA ASN A 63 -20.20 42.45 -26.17
C ASN A 63 -21.72 42.19 -26.24
N HIS A 64 -22.15 40.95 -26.01
CA HIS A 64 -23.57 40.60 -25.93
C HIS A 64 -24.25 41.22 -24.69
N LEU A 65 -23.63 41.13 -23.51
CA LEU A 65 -24.20 41.62 -22.25
C LEU A 65 -24.32 43.15 -22.18
N LYS A 66 -23.43 43.88 -22.85
CA LYS A 66 -23.32 45.36 -22.86
C LYS A 66 -22.91 45.99 -21.53
N ASN A 67 -23.52 45.67 -20.40
CA ASN A 67 -23.10 46.16 -19.09
C ASN A 67 -23.26 45.03 -18.08
N VAL A 68 -22.19 44.69 -17.36
CA VAL A 68 -22.21 43.61 -16.38
C VAL A 68 -21.16 43.85 -15.30
N GLU A 69 -21.49 43.49 -14.06
CA GLU A 69 -20.54 43.35 -12.97
C GLU A 69 -19.98 41.93 -12.97
N VAL A 70 -18.65 41.81 -12.99
CA VAL A 70 -17.94 40.52 -13.07
C VAL A 70 -17.14 40.33 -11.80
N GLU A 71 -17.52 39.35 -10.97
CA GLU A 71 -16.67 38.86 -9.89
C GLU A 71 -15.75 37.75 -10.45
N VAL A 72 -14.44 37.94 -10.41
CA VAL A 72 -13.47 36.87 -10.70
C VAL A 72 -13.06 36.23 -9.39
N VAL A 73 -13.27 34.93 -9.31
CA VAL A 73 -12.77 34.08 -8.23
C VAL A 73 -11.69 33.17 -8.82
N SER A 74 -10.43 33.56 -8.65
CA SER A 74 -9.30 32.75 -9.09
C SER A 74 -8.90 31.77 -7.99
N PHE A 75 -8.73 30.50 -8.34
CA PHE A 75 -8.40 29.46 -7.37
C PHE A 75 -7.32 28.51 -7.89
N ALA A 76 -6.36 28.18 -7.01
CA ALA A 76 -5.34 27.17 -7.22
C ALA A 76 -4.75 26.82 -5.85
N TYR A 77 -4.64 25.55 -5.50
CA TYR A 77 -4.08 25.08 -4.22
C TYR A 77 -4.35 25.96 -2.98
N GLN A 78 -5.53 25.83 -2.36
CA GLN A 78 -5.96 26.57 -1.16
C GLN A 78 -5.95 28.11 -1.27
N HIS A 79 -5.36 28.69 -2.32
CA HIS A 79 -5.40 30.11 -2.62
C HIS A 79 -6.70 30.43 -3.35
N VAL A 80 -7.43 31.42 -2.84
CA VAL A 80 -8.66 31.94 -3.45
C VAL A 80 -8.55 33.45 -3.43
N SER A 81 -8.52 34.06 -4.60
CA SER A 81 -8.57 35.51 -4.74
C SER A 81 -9.90 35.92 -5.35
N ARG A 82 -10.45 37.04 -4.88
CA ARG A 82 -11.70 37.61 -5.39
C ARG A 82 -11.46 39.03 -5.83
N LYS A 83 -11.84 39.37 -7.06
CA LYS A 83 -11.77 40.75 -7.57
C LYS A 83 -12.97 41.04 -8.45
N THR A 84 -13.61 42.18 -8.20
CA THR A 84 -14.78 42.62 -8.96
C THR A 84 -14.39 43.66 -10.01
N PHE A 85 -14.95 43.53 -11.20
CA PHE A 85 -14.72 44.41 -12.33
C PHE A 85 -16.06 44.89 -12.89
N LYS A 86 -16.11 46.14 -13.38
CA LYS A 86 -17.27 46.67 -14.11
C LYS A 86 -16.96 46.67 -15.60
N VAL A 87 -17.67 45.84 -16.35
CA VAL A 87 -17.46 45.70 -17.79
C VAL A 87 -18.54 46.46 -18.56
N LYS A 88 -18.10 47.31 -19.51
CA LYS A 88 -18.98 48.06 -20.41
C LYS A 88 -18.66 47.72 -21.87
N LYS A 89 -19.54 46.95 -22.51
CA LYS A 89 -19.41 46.37 -23.86
C LYS A 89 -18.11 45.57 -23.96
N THR A 90 -17.21 45.96 -24.85
CA THR A 90 -15.88 45.35 -25.02
C THR A 90 -14.80 46.01 -24.17
N ASN A 91 -15.15 46.98 -23.31
CA ASN A 91 -14.18 47.60 -22.41
C ASN A 91 -14.05 46.77 -21.12
N TRP A 92 -13.16 45.78 -21.17
CA TRP A 92 -12.80 44.89 -20.06
C TRP A 92 -11.27 44.72 -19.94
N LYS A 93 -10.49 45.73 -20.34
CA LYS A 93 -9.02 45.68 -20.39
C LYS A 93 -8.38 45.28 -19.05
N GLU A 94 -8.84 45.86 -17.93
CA GLU A 94 -8.31 45.54 -16.60
C GLU A 94 -8.57 44.08 -16.21
N LEU A 95 -9.78 43.58 -16.52
CA LEU A 95 -10.14 42.17 -16.32
C LEU A 95 -9.28 41.27 -17.22
N LYS A 96 -9.10 41.64 -18.49
CA LYS A 96 -8.28 40.89 -19.44
C LYS A 96 -6.84 40.75 -18.95
N GLU A 97 -6.21 41.86 -18.56
CA GLU A 97 -4.85 41.87 -18.03
C GLU A 97 -4.74 41.05 -16.73
N HIS A 98 -5.77 41.06 -15.89
CA HIS A 98 -5.81 40.22 -14.68
C HIS A 98 -5.80 38.72 -15.02
N LEU A 99 -6.61 38.29 -16.00
CA LEU A 99 -6.64 36.89 -16.44
C LEU A 99 -5.35 36.47 -17.16
N GLU A 100 -4.77 37.34 -17.99
CA GLU A 100 -3.51 37.11 -18.70
C GLU A 100 -2.31 36.97 -17.76
N LYS A 101 -2.30 37.67 -16.61
CA LYS A 101 -1.24 37.60 -15.59
C LYS A 101 -1.36 36.42 -14.64
N THR A 102 -2.31 35.50 -14.86
CA THR A 102 -2.48 34.33 -14.00
C THR A 102 -1.23 33.45 -14.06
N VAL A 103 -0.60 33.22 -12.90
CA VAL A 103 0.47 32.22 -12.76
C VAL A 103 -0.16 30.87 -12.48
N TYR A 104 -0.09 29.96 -13.46
CA TYR A 104 -0.62 28.60 -13.33
C TYR A 104 0.30 27.75 -12.48
N ASP A 105 -0.09 27.45 -11.25
CA ASP A 105 0.72 26.66 -10.32
C ASP A 105 -0.12 26.08 -9.17
N GLY A 106 0.28 24.91 -8.70
CA GLY A 106 -0.41 24.17 -7.65
C GLY A 106 -1.52 23.27 -8.20
N ALA A 107 -1.93 22.35 -7.34
CA ALA A 107 -3.03 21.42 -7.59
C ALA A 107 -4.40 22.11 -7.60
N THR A 108 -5.31 21.53 -8.37
CA THR A 108 -6.69 21.99 -8.52
C THR A 108 -7.52 21.67 -7.28
N TYR A 109 -7.77 22.69 -6.46
CA TYR A 109 -8.61 22.61 -5.28
C TYR A 109 -9.80 23.54 -5.42
N PHE A 110 -10.99 22.96 -5.55
CA PHE A 110 -12.24 23.71 -5.64
C PHE A 110 -12.51 24.41 -4.30
N PRO A 111 -12.60 25.75 -4.26
CA PRO A 111 -12.83 26.49 -3.01
C PRO A 111 -14.04 26.00 -2.20
N ASN A 112 -13.94 26.10 -0.87
CA ASN A 112 -15.10 25.92 0.01
C ASN A 112 -16.06 27.12 -0.13
N GLY A 113 -17.37 26.87 -0.16
CA GLY A 113 -18.39 27.93 -0.16
C GLY A 113 -18.63 28.60 -1.52
N ILE A 114 -18.00 28.12 -2.59
CA ILE A 114 -18.22 28.56 -3.97
C ILE A 114 -19.64 28.23 -4.48
N ASP A 115 -20.27 27.21 -3.90
CA ASP A 115 -21.66 26.80 -4.09
C ASP A 115 -22.65 27.82 -3.50
N LYS A 116 -22.15 28.74 -2.64
CA LYS A 116 -22.93 29.82 -2.02
C LYS A 116 -22.80 31.17 -2.75
N ILE A 117 -22.11 31.21 -3.89
CA ILE A 117 -21.95 32.46 -4.64
C ILE A 117 -23.31 32.90 -5.19
N GLU A 118 -23.61 34.19 -5.00
CA GLU A 118 -24.82 34.84 -5.49
C GLU A 118 -24.48 35.71 -6.70
N SER A 119 -24.75 35.17 -7.87
CA SER A 119 -24.67 35.83 -9.19
C SER A 119 -25.80 35.32 -10.09
N ASP A 120 -26.09 36.01 -11.18
CA ASP A 120 -27.11 35.58 -12.14
C ASP A 120 -26.63 34.33 -12.92
N GLU A 121 -25.35 34.31 -13.27
CA GLU A 121 -24.68 33.20 -13.96
C GLU A 121 -23.26 32.98 -13.42
N ILE A 122 -22.73 31.77 -13.58
CA ILE A 122 -21.38 31.38 -13.21
C ILE A 122 -20.67 30.79 -14.43
N LEU A 123 -19.50 31.32 -14.79
CA LEU A 123 -18.62 30.78 -15.83
C LEU A 123 -17.43 30.09 -15.16
N LEU A 124 -17.37 28.76 -15.22
CA LEU A 124 -16.28 27.95 -14.69
C LEU A 124 -15.29 27.59 -15.78
N PHE A 125 -14.10 28.21 -15.77
CA PHE A 125 -12.99 27.87 -16.65
C PHE A 125 -12.11 26.84 -15.96
N SER A 126 -12.21 25.56 -16.34
CA SER A 126 -11.47 24.46 -15.70
C SER A 126 -11.44 23.21 -16.58
N ASP A 127 -10.53 22.28 -16.28
CA ASP A 127 -10.44 20.94 -16.88
C ASP A 127 -11.28 19.88 -16.11
N GLY A 128 -11.84 20.23 -14.95
CA GLY A 128 -12.70 19.33 -14.17
C GLY A 128 -11.98 18.31 -13.30
N TYR A 129 -10.65 18.33 -13.20
CA TYR A 129 -9.88 17.42 -12.35
C TYR A 129 -9.73 17.97 -10.92
N PHE A 130 -10.82 17.99 -10.16
CA PHE A 130 -10.84 18.56 -8.79
C PHE A 130 -10.48 17.54 -7.70
N PHE A 131 -9.44 17.79 -6.91
CA PHE A 131 -9.00 16.87 -5.84
C PHE A 131 -9.93 16.84 -4.60
N ASN A 132 -10.83 17.80 -4.47
CA ASN A 132 -11.81 17.88 -3.38
C ASN A 132 -13.25 18.00 -3.91
N ASN A 133 -13.56 17.34 -5.03
CA ASN A 133 -14.91 17.38 -5.56
C ASN A 133 -15.92 16.77 -4.56
N LYS A 134 -17.02 17.48 -4.35
CA LYS A 134 -18.17 16.99 -3.56
C LYS A 134 -19.27 16.64 -4.56
N LYS A 135 -19.77 15.41 -4.53
CA LYS A 135 -20.81 14.93 -5.46
C LYS A 135 -22.09 15.77 -5.40
N ASP A 136 -22.38 16.39 -4.26
CA ASP A 136 -23.65 17.08 -4.01
C ASP A 136 -23.55 18.62 -4.03
N ARG A 137 -22.56 19.20 -4.73
CA ARG A 137 -22.51 20.67 -4.89
C ARG A 137 -23.76 21.14 -5.65
N LYS A 138 -24.56 21.98 -5.00
CA LYS A 138 -25.74 22.62 -5.59
C LYS A 138 -25.49 24.12 -5.69
N TYR A 139 -25.50 24.63 -6.91
CA TYR A 139 -25.41 26.07 -7.17
C TYR A 139 -26.82 26.64 -7.27
N LYS A 140 -27.03 27.84 -6.74
CA LYS A 140 -28.29 28.58 -6.93
C LYS A 140 -28.44 29.11 -8.36
N SER A 141 -27.30 29.29 -9.05
CA SER A 141 -27.20 29.93 -10.36
C SER A 141 -26.69 28.94 -11.41
N PRO A 142 -27.07 29.10 -12.69
CA PRO A 142 -26.51 28.32 -13.79
C PRO A 142 -24.99 28.35 -13.85
N VAL A 143 -24.36 27.18 -13.88
CA VAL A 143 -22.91 27.03 -14.05
C VAL A 143 -22.60 26.57 -15.48
N TYR A 144 -22.03 27.47 -16.26
CA TYR A 144 -21.47 27.15 -17.56
C TYR A 144 -20.02 26.73 -17.39
N CYS A 145 -19.66 25.53 -17.84
CA CYS A 145 -18.29 25.02 -17.75
C CYS A 145 -17.56 25.26 -19.09
N ILE A 146 -16.54 26.12 -19.10
CA ILE A 146 -15.78 26.49 -20.28
C ILE A 146 -14.48 25.68 -20.30
N VAL A 147 -14.25 24.97 -21.39
CA VAL A 147 -13.08 24.09 -21.55
C VAL A 147 -12.31 24.50 -22.79
N SER A 148 -10.99 24.61 -22.67
CA SER A 148 -10.09 24.91 -23.79
C SER A 148 -8.85 24.02 -23.87
N VAL A 149 -8.77 23.01 -23.01
CA VAL A 149 -7.73 21.95 -22.98
C VAL A 149 -8.25 20.66 -23.64
N GLU A 150 -7.36 19.81 -24.13
CA GLU A 150 -7.75 18.55 -24.81
C GLU A 150 -8.08 17.41 -23.83
N ASP A 151 -7.45 17.41 -22.66
CA ASP A 151 -7.67 16.43 -21.61
C ASP A 151 -8.46 17.09 -20.49
N TYR A 152 -9.72 16.67 -20.31
CA TYR A 152 -10.62 17.21 -19.30
C TYR A 152 -11.62 16.15 -18.84
N ASN A 153 -12.14 16.31 -17.63
CA ASN A 153 -13.13 15.44 -17.02
C ASN A 153 -14.57 15.85 -17.38
N ASP A 154 -15.02 15.40 -18.54
CA ASP A 154 -16.38 15.64 -19.05
C ASP A 154 -17.46 15.21 -18.05
N GLY A 155 -17.29 14.07 -17.37
CA GLY A 155 -18.27 13.56 -16.41
C GLY A 155 -18.51 14.51 -15.23
N VAL A 156 -17.43 15.05 -14.65
CA VAL A 156 -17.51 16.00 -13.53
C VAL A 156 -18.09 17.34 -13.97
N LEU A 157 -17.56 17.91 -15.05
CA LEU A 157 -18.03 19.20 -15.56
C LEU A 157 -19.50 19.13 -15.99
N ASN A 158 -19.92 18.03 -16.60
CA ASN A 158 -21.29 17.87 -17.07
C ASN A 158 -22.25 17.71 -15.88
N THR A 159 -21.82 16.98 -14.84
CA THR A 159 -22.59 16.87 -13.60
C THR A 159 -22.78 18.23 -12.94
N LEU A 160 -21.74 19.07 -12.87
CA LEU A 160 -21.82 20.42 -12.30
C LEU A 160 -22.75 21.33 -13.12
N ALA A 161 -22.59 21.31 -14.43
CA ALA A 161 -23.40 22.10 -15.35
C ALA A 161 -24.88 21.70 -15.29
N VAL A 162 -25.20 20.41 -15.47
CA VAL A 162 -26.58 19.91 -15.48
C VAL A 162 -27.27 20.13 -14.15
N ASN A 163 -26.60 19.86 -13.01
CA ASN A 163 -27.20 20.05 -11.69
C ASN A 163 -27.50 21.52 -11.34
N SER A 164 -26.97 22.46 -12.11
CA SER A 164 -27.20 23.90 -11.94
C SER A 164 -28.05 24.53 -13.04
N ASN A 165 -28.58 23.74 -13.98
CA ASN A 165 -29.23 24.22 -15.22
C ASN A 165 -28.30 25.01 -16.16
N GLY A 166 -26.99 24.79 -16.08
CA GLY A 166 -26.00 25.31 -17.02
C GLY A 166 -25.66 24.33 -18.16
N ASN A 167 -24.50 24.54 -18.80
CA ASN A 167 -24.02 23.67 -19.90
C ASN A 167 -22.47 23.68 -20.02
N ILE A 168 -21.89 22.69 -20.69
CA ILE A 168 -20.47 22.70 -21.08
C ILE A 168 -20.30 23.44 -22.41
N ILE A 169 -19.28 24.29 -22.48
CA ILE A 169 -18.81 24.99 -23.68
C ILE A 169 -17.38 24.55 -23.97
N ASP A 170 -17.23 23.61 -24.92
CA ASP A 170 -15.93 23.13 -25.37
C ASP A 170 -15.39 23.98 -26.54
N LEU A 171 -14.44 24.85 -26.22
CA LEU A 171 -13.79 25.76 -27.17
C LEU A 171 -12.75 25.07 -28.06
N ASN A 172 -12.46 23.78 -27.84
CA ASN A 172 -11.62 23.01 -28.76
C ASN A 172 -12.35 22.71 -30.06
N ASN A 173 -13.61 22.29 -29.93
CA ASN A 173 -14.47 21.83 -31.02
C ASN A 173 -15.36 22.95 -31.59
N ASP A 174 -15.67 23.99 -30.81
CA ASP A 174 -16.51 25.11 -31.24
C ASP A 174 -15.87 26.48 -30.88
N PRO A 175 -14.79 26.88 -31.58
CA PRO A 175 -14.00 28.06 -31.23
C PRO A 175 -14.69 29.41 -31.48
N HIS A 176 -15.88 29.41 -32.09
CA HIS A 176 -16.62 30.63 -32.44
C HIS A 176 -17.93 30.80 -31.69
N SER A 177 -18.26 29.89 -30.77
CA SER A 177 -19.52 29.78 -30.01
C SER A 177 -20.65 30.65 -30.58
N LYS A 178 -21.08 30.35 -31.81
CA LYS A 178 -22.33 30.87 -32.41
C LYS A 178 -23.58 30.32 -31.69
N LYS A 179 -23.42 29.82 -30.46
CA LYS A 179 -24.38 29.06 -29.66
C LYS A 179 -24.75 29.76 -28.35
N LEU A 180 -24.70 31.10 -28.32
CA LEU A 180 -25.33 31.88 -27.26
C LEU A 180 -26.88 31.78 -27.25
N GLN A 181 -27.47 30.95 -28.14
CA GLN A 181 -28.92 30.71 -28.27
C GLN A 181 -29.35 29.23 -28.14
N LEU A 182 -28.54 28.32 -27.59
CA LEU A 182 -29.01 26.96 -27.27
C LEU A 182 -29.15 26.76 -25.77
N VAL A 183 -29.92 27.66 -25.16
CA VAL A 183 -30.60 27.42 -23.88
C VAL A 183 -31.96 26.83 -24.24
N LYS A 184 -32.11 25.50 -24.08
CA LYS A 184 -33.34 24.77 -23.69
C LYS A 184 -33.49 23.34 -24.23
N ASN A 185 -32.75 22.91 -25.26
CA ASN A 185 -32.85 21.53 -25.76
C ASN A 185 -31.47 20.89 -25.97
N ALA A 186 -30.92 20.26 -24.94
CA ALA A 186 -29.79 19.36 -25.09
C ALA A 186 -30.25 17.93 -24.78
N ASP A 187 -30.63 17.22 -25.84
CA ASP A 187 -30.79 15.76 -25.80
C ASP A 187 -29.49 15.13 -25.29
N ILE A 188 -29.65 14.30 -24.25
CA ILE A 188 -28.61 13.48 -23.63
C ILE A 188 -28.17 12.42 -24.65
N ARG A 189 -27.24 12.75 -25.54
CA ARG A 189 -26.48 11.76 -26.33
C ARG A 189 -25.05 12.21 -26.59
N TYR A 190 -24.21 12.09 -25.56
CA TYR A 190 -22.79 11.89 -25.79
C TYR A 190 -22.21 10.90 -24.76
N LEU A 191 -22.48 9.62 -24.99
CA LEU A 191 -21.68 8.52 -24.44
C LEU A 191 -21.10 7.73 -25.62
N LYS A 192 -19.99 8.22 -26.18
CA LYS A 192 -19.08 7.35 -26.92
C LYS A 192 -17.86 7.08 -26.04
N SER A 193 -17.92 5.93 -25.37
CA SER A 193 -16.76 5.30 -24.77
C SER A 193 -15.68 5.11 -25.85
N LYS A 194 -14.53 5.77 -25.64
CA LYS A 194 -13.32 5.52 -26.41
C LYS A 194 -12.83 4.13 -26.01
N LYS A 195 -13.16 3.12 -26.82
CA LYS A 195 -12.56 1.78 -26.72
C LYS A 195 -11.03 1.94 -26.79
N ALA A 196 -10.35 1.48 -25.75
CA ALA A 196 -8.91 1.33 -25.75
C ALA A 196 -8.49 0.46 -26.95
N SER A 197 -7.69 1.07 -27.83
CA SER A 197 -7.03 0.37 -28.93
C SER A 197 -5.99 -0.59 -28.36
N LYS A 198 -6.10 -1.88 -28.73
CA LYS A 198 -5.05 -2.88 -28.52
C LYS A 198 -3.87 -2.58 -29.45
N ASN A 199 -2.67 -2.71 -28.88
CA ASN A 199 -1.32 -2.65 -29.47
C ASN A 199 -0.91 -1.32 -30.11
N LYS A 200 -0.79 -0.29 -29.27
CA LYS A 200 -0.01 0.91 -29.58
C LYS A 200 1.47 0.62 -29.35
N THR A 201 2.27 0.61 -30.41
CA THR A 201 3.74 0.63 -30.30
C THR A 201 4.18 2.02 -29.85
N ILE A 202 5.02 2.09 -28.82
CA ILE A 202 5.58 3.34 -28.31
C ILE A 202 7.11 3.31 -28.43
N ARG A 203 7.68 4.49 -28.68
CA ARG A 203 9.14 4.69 -28.63
C ARG A 203 9.50 5.05 -27.20
N ILE A 204 10.31 4.21 -26.58
CA ILE A 204 10.76 4.35 -25.20
C ILE A 204 12.19 4.86 -25.26
N SER A 205 12.46 5.95 -24.54
CA SER A 205 13.79 6.48 -24.34
C SER A 205 14.07 6.62 -22.86
N GLY A 206 15.34 6.56 -22.47
CA GLY A 206 15.73 6.84 -21.11
C GLY A 206 17.21 6.70 -20.89
N MET A 207 17.59 6.78 -19.63
CA MET A 207 18.96 6.64 -19.16
C MET A 207 19.06 5.47 -18.18
N VAL A 208 20.13 4.69 -18.30
CA VAL A 208 20.51 3.69 -17.31
C VAL A 208 21.71 4.19 -16.53
N CYS A 209 21.62 4.21 -15.20
CA CYS A 209 22.70 4.61 -14.30
C CYS A 209 22.87 3.64 -13.14
N ASN A 210 23.89 3.88 -12.32
CA ASN A 210 23.99 3.40 -10.95
C ASN A 210 24.20 4.65 -10.06
N PHE A 211 23.19 5.00 -9.26
CA PHE A 211 23.16 6.15 -8.34
C PHE A 211 23.72 7.44 -8.96
N GLY A 212 23.14 7.84 -10.09
CA GLY A 212 23.53 9.06 -10.81
C GLY A 212 24.73 8.90 -11.75
N LYS A 213 25.50 7.81 -11.65
CA LYS A 213 26.60 7.51 -12.59
C LYS A 213 26.07 6.76 -13.82
N PRO A 214 26.16 7.31 -15.04
CA PRO A 214 25.64 6.64 -16.23
C PRO A 214 26.36 5.31 -16.52
N LEU A 215 25.61 4.31 -16.97
CA LEU A 215 26.14 2.98 -17.33
C LEU A 215 26.18 2.80 -18.84
N ASN A 216 27.38 2.60 -19.39
CA ASN A 216 27.62 2.32 -20.81
C ASN A 216 27.44 0.83 -21.12
N LYS A 217 27.03 0.48 -22.34
CA LYS A 217 26.91 -0.90 -22.85
C LYS A 217 25.97 -1.81 -22.05
N VAL A 218 24.95 -1.24 -21.38
CA VAL A 218 23.85 -2.02 -20.82
C VAL A 218 23.05 -2.60 -21.98
N ASN A 219 22.88 -3.92 -22.00
CA ASN A 219 22.13 -4.63 -23.02
C ASN A 219 20.64 -4.60 -22.69
N ILE A 220 19.80 -4.20 -23.64
CA ILE A 220 18.36 -3.99 -23.44
C ILE A 220 17.62 -4.79 -24.48
N VAL A 221 16.85 -5.80 -24.06
CA VAL A 221 16.19 -6.74 -24.96
C VAL A 221 14.69 -6.76 -24.67
N ASN A 222 13.88 -6.54 -25.70
CA ASN A 222 12.45 -6.82 -25.65
C ASN A 222 12.24 -8.34 -25.77
N LYS A 223 11.73 -8.98 -24.71
CA LYS A 223 11.52 -10.43 -24.67
C LYS A 223 10.42 -10.91 -25.62
N SER A 224 9.45 -10.06 -25.95
CA SER A 224 8.36 -10.41 -26.86
C SER A 224 8.83 -10.45 -28.32
N THR A 225 9.65 -9.48 -28.73
CA THR A 225 10.06 -9.31 -30.14
C THR A 225 11.47 -9.78 -30.43
N GLY A 226 12.29 -10.01 -29.40
CA GLY A 226 13.73 -10.30 -29.52
C GLY A 226 14.58 -9.10 -29.95
N THR A 227 13.98 -7.93 -30.22
CA THR A 227 14.73 -6.73 -30.62
C THR A 227 15.46 -6.15 -29.43
N GLY A 228 16.74 -5.78 -29.61
CA GLY A 228 17.53 -5.17 -28.54
C GLY A 228 18.25 -3.88 -28.95
N THR A 229 18.72 -3.15 -27.95
CA THR A 229 19.59 -1.98 -28.08
C THR A 229 20.62 -1.99 -26.96
N VAL A 230 21.58 -1.08 -27.00
CA VAL A 230 22.58 -0.89 -25.94
C VAL A 230 22.63 0.57 -25.52
N THR A 231 22.98 0.85 -24.26
CA THR A 231 23.19 2.22 -23.81
C THR A 231 24.45 2.83 -24.41
N THR A 232 24.40 4.15 -24.63
CA THR A 232 25.55 4.98 -25.01
C THR A 232 26.50 5.22 -23.83
N GLU A 233 27.64 5.89 -24.08
CA GLU A 233 28.58 6.33 -23.02
C GLU A 233 27.93 7.20 -21.93
N LYS A 234 26.86 7.92 -22.28
CA LYS A 234 26.07 8.74 -21.35
C LYS A 234 24.92 7.96 -20.71
N GLY A 235 24.88 6.63 -20.84
CA GLY A 235 23.82 5.77 -20.32
C GLY A 235 22.48 5.85 -21.07
N ILE A 236 22.39 6.65 -22.14
CA ILE A 236 21.13 6.89 -22.86
C ILE A 236 20.82 5.72 -23.80
N TYR A 237 19.56 5.32 -23.89
CA TYR A 237 19.08 4.31 -24.83
C TYR A 237 17.75 4.69 -25.48
N GLN A 238 17.39 3.93 -26.53
CA GLN A 238 16.08 4.03 -27.16
C GLN A 238 15.64 2.73 -27.80
N ILE A 239 14.41 2.30 -27.52
CA ILE A 239 13.85 1.04 -28.03
C ILE A 239 12.37 1.21 -28.39
N LYS A 240 11.88 0.47 -29.38
CA LYS A 240 10.46 0.38 -29.70
C LYS A 240 9.87 -0.84 -29.03
N ALA A 241 8.74 -0.68 -28.34
CA ALA A 241 8.03 -1.77 -27.69
C ALA A 241 6.52 -1.53 -27.70
N ASN A 242 5.76 -2.60 -27.64
CA ASN A 242 4.30 -2.54 -27.47
C ASN A 242 3.97 -2.48 -25.98
N VAL A 243 2.82 -1.89 -25.66
CA VAL A 243 2.26 -1.97 -24.30
C VAL A 243 2.10 -3.44 -23.89
N ASN A 244 2.52 -3.77 -22.68
CA ASN A 244 2.67 -5.10 -22.06
C ASN A 244 3.88 -5.93 -22.47
N ASP A 245 4.76 -5.44 -23.36
CA ASP A 245 6.05 -6.12 -23.60
C ASP A 245 6.93 -6.07 -22.35
N LYS A 246 7.80 -7.07 -22.19
CA LYS A 246 8.82 -7.10 -21.13
C LYS A 246 10.18 -6.72 -21.70
N LEU A 247 10.78 -5.66 -21.19
CA LEU A 247 12.16 -5.26 -21.47
C LEU A 247 13.09 -5.82 -20.39
N VAL A 248 14.19 -6.43 -20.79
CA VAL A 248 15.23 -6.93 -19.89
C VAL A 248 16.51 -6.15 -20.10
N PHE A 249 17.03 -5.59 -19.01
CA PHE A 249 18.26 -4.81 -18.95
C PHE A 249 19.32 -5.65 -18.26
N SER A 250 20.44 -5.92 -18.93
CA SER A 250 21.54 -6.72 -18.39
C SER A 250 22.89 -6.04 -18.59
N HIS A 251 23.75 -6.14 -17.59
CA HIS A 251 25.10 -5.59 -17.62
C HIS A 251 26.02 -6.41 -16.71
N LEU A 252 27.27 -6.60 -17.11
CA LEU A 252 28.23 -7.39 -16.33
C LEU A 252 28.41 -6.79 -14.93
N GLY A 253 28.25 -7.62 -13.90
CA GLY A 253 28.37 -7.21 -12.49
C GLY A 253 27.14 -6.52 -11.91
N TYR A 254 26.00 -6.50 -12.62
CA TYR A 254 24.74 -5.92 -12.15
C TYR A 254 23.61 -6.95 -12.22
N GLU A 255 22.57 -6.72 -11.42
CA GLU A 255 21.35 -7.53 -11.48
C GLU A 255 20.52 -7.20 -12.72
N ASP A 256 19.93 -8.22 -13.33
CA ASP A 256 19.05 -8.05 -14.49
C ASP A 256 17.73 -7.38 -14.06
N ILE A 257 17.37 -6.27 -14.69
CA ILE A 257 16.09 -5.59 -14.44
C ILE A 257 15.08 -5.99 -15.51
N VAL A 258 13.88 -6.41 -15.10
CA VAL A 258 12.76 -6.70 -15.99
C VAL A 258 11.66 -5.67 -15.82
N VAL A 259 11.39 -4.88 -16.86
CA VAL A 259 10.33 -3.85 -16.85
C VAL A 259 9.22 -4.22 -17.81
N THR A 260 7.96 -4.13 -17.35
CA THR A 260 6.79 -4.27 -18.22
C THR A 260 6.38 -2.91 -18.80
N VAL A 261 6.20 -2.82 -20.11
CA VAL A 261 5.86 -1.57 -20.81
C VAL A 261 4.41 -1.18 -20.55
N THR A 262 4.18 0.03 -20.05
CA THR A 262 2.85 0.62 -19.83
C THR A 262 2.58 1.74 -20.84
N PRO A 263 1.32 2.22 -20.99
CA PRO A 263 1.02 3.36 -21.89
C PRO A 263 1.82 4.65 -21.60
N ASN A 264 2.31 4.80 -20.37
CA ASN A 264 3.07 5.97 -19.90
C ASN A 264 4.60 5.77 -19.96
N SER A 265 5.09 4.62 -20.42
CA SER A 265 6.53 4.28 -20.45
C SER A 265 7.35 5.02 -21.51
N LYS A 266 6.97 6.23 -21.95
CA LYS A 266 7.72 6.97 -22.98
C LYS A 266 9.13 7.38 -22.51
N ALA A 267 9.25 7.74 -21.23
CA ALA A 267 10.51 8.01 -20.56
C ALA A 267 10.71 6.95 -19.47
N LEU A 268 11.70 6.07 -19.64
CA LEU A 268 11.99 4.99 -18.71
C LEU A 268 13.46 5.09 -18.28
N ASN A 269 13.70 5.75 -17.16
CA ASN A 269 15.02 5.86 -16.59
C ASN A 269 15.16 4.75 -15.53
N LEU A 270 16.22 3.93 -15.62
CA LEU A 270 16.49 2.85 -14.68
C LEU A 270 17.83 2.99 -13.95
N ASN A 271 17.82 2.60 -12.69
CA ASN A 271 19.00 2.49 -11.87
C ASN A 271 19.36 1.00 -11.69
N MET A 272 20.52 0.57 -12.17
CA MET A 272 20.98 -0.82 -11.99
C MET A 272 21.70 -0.98 -10.67
N ILE A 273 21.27 -1.99 -9.92
CA ILE A 273 21.88 -2.40 -8.66
C ILE A 273 23.02 -3.37 -8.96
N GLN A 274 24.18 -3.14 -8.34
CA GLN A 274 25.34 -3.99 -8.53
C GLN A 274 25.07 -5.37 -7.95
N GLY A 275 25.40 -6.43 -8.70
CA GLY A 275 25.23 -7.81 -8.27
C GLY A 275 26.14 -8.12 -7.08
N ARG A 276 25.56 -8.74 -6.05
CA ARG A 276 26.27 -9.05 -4.79
C ARG A 276 26.60 -10.54 -4.71
N GLU A 277 27.87 -10.84 -4.46
CA GLU A 277 28.27 -12.10 -3.83
C GLU A 277 28.44 -11.85 -2.33
N GLU A 278 27.33 -11.68 -1.60
CA GLU A 278 27.39 -11.90 -0.16
C GLU A 278 27.27 -13.41 0.07
N LEU A 279 28.32 -14.01 0.62
CA LEU A 279 28.21 -15.36 1.17
C LEU A 279 27.07 -15.31 2.20
N ASN A 280 26.03 -16.10 1.97
CA ASN A 280 24.98 -16.31 2.95
C ASN A 280 25.67 -16.53 4.29
N GLU A 281 25.43 -15.63 5.25
CA GLU A 281 25.78 -15.94 6.61
C GLU A 281 24.90 -17.12 6.96
N VAL A 282 25.52 -18.31 6.96
CA VAL A 282 24.83 -19.54 7.30
C VAL A 282 24.37 -19.34 8.74
N VAL A 283 23.14 -18.88 8.90
CA VAL A 283 22.34 -19.35 10.01
C VAL A 283 22.44 -20.84 9.84
N ILE A 284 23.17 -21.47 10.75
CA ILE A 284 23.07 -22.91 10.90
C ILE A 284 21.65 -23.13 11.43
N THR A 285 20.64 -22.94 10.59
CA THR A 285 19.55 -23.87 10.53
C THR A 285 20.28 -25.15 10.23
N GLN A 286 20.51 -25.89 11.30
CA GLN A 286 20.76 -27.30 11.22
C GLN A 286 19.56 -27.80 10.40
N ASP A 287 19.72 -27.87 9.08
CA ASP A 287 19.09 -28.87 8.27
C ASP A 287 19.46 -30.12 9.02
N THR A 288 18.50 -30.57 9.82
CA THR A 288 18.53 -31.88 10.36
C THR A 288 18.31 -32.70 9.12
N ILE A 289 19.41 -32.99 8.42
CA ILE A 289 19.54 -34.10 7.51
C ILE A 289 18.71 -35.18 8.17
N SER A 290 17.70 -35.61 7.43
CA SER A 290 16.86 -36.77 7.66
C SER A 290 17.71 -38.00 7.94
N GLY A 291 18.33 -38.02 9.11
CA GLY A 291 18.76 -39.18 9.84
C GLY A 291 17.63 -39.42 10.81
N THR A 292 16.96 -40.54 10.66
CA THR A 292 15.96 -41.12 11.55
C THR A 292 16.45 -41.12 13.00
N ALA A 293 16.31 -39.98 13.67
CA ALA A 293 16.46 -39.83 15.10
C ALA A 293 15.14 -39.25 15.61
N SER A 294 14.23 -40.15 15.98
CA SER A 294 12.95 -39.82 16.60
C SER A 294 13.21 -38.92 17.81
N SER A 295 12.93 -37.63 17.67
CA SER A 295 13.00 -36.65 18.75
C SER A 295 11.83 -36.88 19.70
N VAL A 296 12.01 -37.81 20.62
CA VAL A 296 11.23 -37.80 21.87
C VAL A 296 11.75 -36.64 22.71
N ASP A 297 10.86 -36.06 23.50
CA ASP A 297 10.97 -34.87 24.37
C ASP A 297 12.08 -34.91 25.45
N PHE A 298 13.20 -35.59 25.21
CA PHE A 298 14.41 -35.55 25.99
C PHE A 298 15.40 -34.66 25.24
N GLY A 299 15.89 -33.60 25.88
CA GLY A 299 16.86 -32.68 25.29
C GLY A 299 18.01 -33.40 24.57
N ARG A 300 18.55 -32.74 23.54
CA ARG A 300 19.63 -33.21 22.64
C ARG A 300 20.66 -34.09 23.36
N SER A 301 20.47 -35.39 23.34
CA SER A 301 21.48 -36.37 23.70
C SER A 301 21.47 -37.47 22.66
N LYS A 302 22.59 -37.60 21.94
CA LYS A 302 22.83 -38.51 20.79
C LYS A 302 22.79 -40.02 21.13
N ARG A 303 22.16 -40.42 22.25
CA ARG A 303 22.04 -41.83 22.66
C ARG A 303 20.73 -42.08 23.41
N THR A 304 19.63 -42.28 22.70
CA THR A 304 18.43 -42.89 23.28
C THR A 304 18.59 -44.41 23.25
N ALA A 305 18.84 -45.02 24.41
CA ALA A 305 18.72 -46.47 24.64
C ALA A 305 17.24 -46.95 24.64
N ALA A 306 16.36 -46.25 23.92
CA ALA A 306 14.92 -46.37 24.00
C ALA A 306 14.31 -46.69 22.64
N SER A 307 13.58 -47.81 22.56
CA SER A 307 12.77 -48.14 21.37
C SER A 307 11.54 -47.23 21.32
N VAL A 308 11.48 -46.43 20.25
CA VAL A 308 10.42 -45.46 19.95
C VAL A 308 9.85 -45.79 18.57
N ILE A 309 8.53 -45.74 18.43
CA ILE A 309 7.85 -45.78 17.13
C ILE A 309 7.19 -44.42 16.91
N HIS A 310 7.39 -43.85 15.73
CA HIS A 310 6.75 -42.62 15.29
C HIS A 310 5.78 -42.98 14.16
N ILE A 311 4.51 -42.64 14.31
CA ILE A 311 3.47 -42.86 13.30
C ILE A 311 2.86 -41.50 12.99
N ARG A 312 2.95 -41.06 11.73
CA ARG A 312 2.41 -39.76 11.31
C ARG A 312 0.99 -39.93 10.76
N SER A 313 0.27 -38.81 10.65
CA SER A 313 -1.10 -38.83 10.12
C SER A 313 -1.22 -39.43 8.72
N GLU A 314 -0.16 -39.33 7.91
CA GLU A 314 -0.09 -39.91 6.56
C GLU A 314 -0.03 -41.45 6.57
N ASP A 315 0.44 -42.04 7.67
CA ASP A 315 0.57 -43.48 7.84
C ASP A 315 -0.70 -44.13 8.44
N PHE A 316 -1.68 -43.31 8.85
CA PHE A 316 -2.94 -43.80 9.41
C PHE A 316 -3.81 -44.42 8.33
N ASN A 317 -4.65 -45.36 8.75
CA ASN A 317 -5.73 -45.85 7.89
C ASN A 317 -6.76 -44.72 7.66
N PRO A 318 -7.01 -44.29 6.42
CA PRO A 318 -7.98 -43.22 6.12
C PRO A 318 -9.41 -43.55 6.58
N SER A 319 -9.71 -44.84 6.75
CA SER A 319 -11.02 -45.35 7.20
C SER A 319 -11.07 -45.61 8.72
N ALA A 320 -10.04 -45.25 9.48
CA ALA A 320 -10.03 -45.43 10.93
C ALA A 320 -11.01 -44.45 11.62
N PHE A 321 -11.92 -44.99 12.43
CA PHE A 321 -12.82 -44.20 13.26
C PHE A 321 -12.26 -43.98 14.67
N PHE A 322 -11.40 -44.88 15.15
CA PHE A 322 -10.80 -44.80 16.49
C PHE A 322 -9.27 -44.89 16.42
N LEU A 323 -8.59 -44.34 17.44
CA LEU A 323 -7.12 -44.36 17.56
C LEU A 323 -6.53 -45.77 17.40
N ALA A 324 -7.16 -46.77 18.02
CA ALA A 324 -6.73 -48.16 17.93
C ALA A 324 -6.72 -48.69 16.49
N ASP A 325 -7.71 -48.30 15.67
CA ASP A 325 -7.79 -48.69 14.25
C ASP A 325 -6.71 -47.99 13.42
N ALA A 326 -6.38 -46.75 13.77
CA ALA A 326 -5.40 -45.93 13.04
C ALA A 326 -3.97 -46.46 13.21
N ILE A 327 -3.62 -46.99 14.39
CA ILE A 327 -2.26 -47.45 14.70
C ILE A 327 -2.10 -48.98 14.64
N ASN A 328 -3.19 -49.74 14.42
CA ASN A 328 -3.13 -51.19 14.37
C ASN A 328 -2.20 -51.68 13.25
N GLY A 329 -1.26 -52.57 13.58
CA GLY A 329 -0.29 -53.11 12.62
C GLY A 329 0.78 -52.11 12.14
N ARG A 330 0.78 -50.85 12.60
CA ARG A 330 1.72 -49.80 12.18
C ARG A 330 3.00 -49.73 13.03
N GLY A 331 3.30 -50.80 13.75
CA GLY A 331 4.50 -50.89 14.58
C GLY A 331 4.66 -52.25 15.25
N SER A 332 5.89 -52.77 15.29
CA SER A 332 6.21 -54.02 15.99
C SER A 332 5.72 -53.97 17.44
N GLY A 333 5.10 -55.02 17.97
CA GLY A 333 4.71 -55.11 19.39
C GLY A 333 3.56 -54.20 19.84
N ILE A 334 2.82 -53.58 18.92
CA ILE A 334 1.52 -52.96 19.20
C ILE A 334 0.46 -54.05 19.06
N PHE A 335 -0.24 -54.35 20.15
CA PHE A 335 -1.35 -55.30 20.16
C PHE A 335 -2.64 -54.57 20.52
N VAL A 336 -3.60 -54.61 19.60
CA VAL A 336 -4.95 -54.10 19.84
C VAL A 336 -5.85 -55.28 20.19
N ASP A 337 -6.60 -55.16 21.28
CA ASP A 337 -7.58 -56.13 21.76
C ASP A 337 -8.96 -55.47 21.81
N GLY A 338 -9.98 -56.13 21.24
CA GLY A 338 -11.30 -55.54 21.06
C GLY A 338 -11.41 -54.57 19.87
N PHE A 339 -12.57 -53.92 19.72
CA PHE A 339 -12.92 -53.03 18.62
C PHE A 339 -13.63 -51.77 19.11
N GLY A 340 -13.51 -50.67 18.36
CA GLY A 340 -14.22 -49.42 18.61
C GLY A 340 -13.86 -48.77 19.95
N GLN A 341 -14.86 -48.29 20.68
CA GLN A 341 -14.70 -47.64 22.00
C GLN A 341 -14.17 -48.60 23.08
N ASN A 342 -14.36 -49.91 22.90
CA ASN A 342 -13.90 -50.94 23.84
C ASN A 342 -12.49 -51.46 23.54
N ALA A 343 -11.80 -50.87 22.57
CA ALA A 343 -10.45 -51.28 22.20
C ALA A 343 -9.46 -51.00 23.34
N ARG A 344 -8.51 -51.92 23.53
CA ARG A 344 -7.38 -51.77 24.45
C ARG A 344 -6.09 -51.98 23.70
N ILE A 345 -5.16 -51.06 23.86
CA ILE A 345 -3.84 -51.15 23.24
C ILE A 345 -2.85 -51.67 24.28
N PHE A 346 -1.97 -52.59 23.86
CA PHE A 346 -0.90 -53.14 24.68
C PHE A 346 0.42 -53.09 23.95
N LEU A 347 1.46 -52.60 24.62
CA LEU A 347 2.81 -52.43 24.04
C LEU A 347 3.80 -53.49 24.53
N ARG A 348 3.45 -54.21 25.60
CA ARG A 348 4.30 -55.22 26.27
C ARG A 348 3.45 -56.31 26.91
N ASN A 349 3.99 -57.53 26.94
CA ASN A 349 3.52 -58.58 27.84
C ASN A 349 4.35 -58.53 29.14
N THR A 350 3.70 -58.48 30.30
CA THR A 350 4.39 -58.50 31.60
C THR A 350 4.20 -59.87 32.25
N LEU A 351 5.30 -60.57 32.52
CA LEU A 351 5.29 -61.81 33.29
C LEU A 351 5.11 -61.48 34.77
N THR A 352 4.08 -62.04 35.40
CA THR A 352 3.90 -61.92 36.85
C THR A 352 4.76 -62.97 37.57
N ARG A 353 5.15 -62.70 38.83
CA ARG A 353 5.93 -63.62 39.68
C ARG A 353 5.28 -65.00 39.88
N LEU A 354 4.01 -65.16 39.52
CA LEU A 354 3.21 -66.41 39.63
C LEU A 354 2.98 -67.09 38.28
N GLY A 355 3.72 -66.74 37.23
CA GLY A 355 3.64 -67.41 35.92
C GLY A 355 2.46 -66.98 35.03
N GLY A 356 1.61 -66.05 35.47
CA GLY A 356 0.54 -65.46 34.65
C GLY A 356 1.03 -64.29 33.80
N SER A 357 0.63 -64.25 32.52
CA SER A 357 0.82 -63.07 31.65
C SER A 357 -0.27 -62.03 31.95
N LYS A 358 0.08 -60.85 32.46
CA LYS A 358 -0.87 -59.73 32.61
C LYS A 358 -0.50 -58.63 31.62
N ARG A 359 -1.40 -58.34 30.68
CA ARG A 359 -1.24 -57.21 29.73
C ARG A 359 -1.54 -55.91 30.48
N VAL A 360 -0.57 -55.01 30.52
CA VAL A 360 -0.68 -53.70 31.18
C VAL A 360 -0.92 -52.64 30.12
N GLN A 361 -2.00 -51.86 30.26
CA GLN A 361 -2.30 -50.76 29.33
C GLN A 361 -1.22 -49.67 29.42
N PRO A 362 -0.86 -49.02 28.31
CA PRO A 362 0.07 -47.90 28.31
C PRO A 362 -0.59 -46.65 28.91
N LEU A 363 0.25 -45.69 29.29
CA LEU A 363 -0.19 -44.34 29.58
C LEU A 363 -0.40 -43.58 28.27
N TYR A 364 -1.57 -42.97 28.08
CA TYR A 364 -1.81 -42.05 26.97
C TYR A 364 -1.40 -40.65 27.38
N VAL A 365 -0.75 -39.90 26.50
CA VAL A 365 -0.36 -38.51 26.77
C VAL A 365 -0.83 -37.66 25.60
N ILE A 366 -1.95 -36.96 25.75
CA ILE A 366 -2.53 -36.11 24.69
C ILE A 366 -2.09 -34.68 24.96
N ASP A 367 -1.36 -34.07 24.03
CA ASP A 367 -0.92 -32.67 24.14
C ASP A 367 -0.26 -32.36 25.50
N ASN A 368 0.62 -33.28 25.94
CA ASN A 368 1.32 -33.30 27.24
C ASN A 368 0.47 -33.59 28.49
N THR A 369 -0.81 -33.90 28.35
CA THR A 369 -1.69 -34.28 29.47
C THR A 369 -1.79 -35.80 29.61
N PRO A 370 -1.41 -36.39 30.76
CA PRO A 370 -1.45 -37.84 30.97
C PRO A 370 -2.87 -38.34 31.24
N ILE A 371 -3.25 -39.43 30.56
CA ILE A 371 -4.56 -40.10 30.65
C ILE A 371 -4.33 -41.61 30.77
N THR A 372 -4.98 -42.23 31.75
CA THR A 372 -4.78 -43.66 32.07
C THR A 372 -5.78 -44.58 31.37
N GLN A 373 -6.87 -44.05 30.84
CA GLN A 373 -7.89 -44.77 30.08
C GLN A 373 -7.68 -44.59 28.58
N TYR A 374 -8.19 -45.53 27.78
CA TYR A 374 -8.15 -45.40 26.33
C TYR A 374 -8.99 -44.19 25.89
N PRO A 375 -8.43 -43.25 25.08
CA PRO A 375 -9.15 -42.06 24.64
C PRO A 375 -10.06 -42.40 23.46
N ASP A 376 -11.21 -43.02 23.75
CA ASP A 376 -12.24 -43.41 22.79
C ASP A 376 -12.92 -42.22 22.08
N TYR A 377 -12.84 -41.03 22.66
CA TYR A 377 -13.34 -39.78 22.11
C TYR A 377 -12.42 -39.12 21.07
N LEU A 378 -11.19 -39.60 20.89
CA LEU A 378 -10.22 -38.95 20.03
C LEU A 378 -10.34 -39.42 18.58
N ASP A 379 -10.81 -38.53 17.70
CA ASP A 379 -10.91 -38.78 16.26
C ASP A 379 -9.50 -38.81 15.61
N PRO A 380 -9.11 -39.90 14.92
CA PRO A 380 -7.81 -40.01 14.25
C PRO A 380 -7.50 -38.87 13.25
N ARG A 381 -8.52 -38.25 12.66
CA ARG A 381 -8.35 -37.16 11.68
C ARG A 381 -7.80 -35.88 12.32
N LEU A 382 -8.04 -35.70 13.62
CA LEU A 382 -7.58 -34.55 14.40
C LEU A 382 -6.17 -34.76 14.97
N ILE A 383 -5.55 -35.92 14.73
CA ILE A 383 -4.22 -36.27 15.22
C ILE A 383 -3.18 -35.94 14.14
N GLU A 384 -2.12 -35.25 14.53
CA GLU A 384 -0.95 -34.98 13.68
C GLU A 384 0.02 -36.16 13.70
N ASP A 385 0.38 -36.63 14.90
CA ASP A 385 1.28 -37.76 15.08
C ASP A 385 1.06 -38.52 16.40
N VAL A 386 1.48 -39.79 16.39
CA VAL A 386 1.50 -40.68 17.55
C VAL A 386 2.92 -41.18 17.77
N VAL A 387 3.43 -40.96 18.97
CA VAL A 387 4.75 -41.42 19.42
C VAL A 387 4.60 -42.48 20.50
N ILE A 388 5.05 -43.69 20.19
CA ILE A 388 4.94 -44.84 21.08
C ILE A 388 6.31 -45.10 21.71
N ILE A 389 6.39 -44.98 23.03
CA ILE A 389 7.60 -45.21 23.80
C ILE A 389 7.45 -46.51 24.56
N LYS A 390 8.24 -47.51 24.17
CA LYS A 390 8.12 -48.85 24.77
C LYS A 390 9.07 -49.07 25.92
N SER A 391 10.30 -48.54 25.88
CA SER A 391 11.34 -48.88 26.86
C SER A 391 11.08 -48.28 28.24
N LEU A 392 11.40 -49.03 29.31
CA LEU A 392 11.37 -48.53 30.70
C LEU A 392 12.26 -47.28 30.88
N ALA A 393 13.41 -47.25 30.18
CA ALA A 393 14.31 -46.09 30.15
C ALA A 393 13.64 -44.85 29.53
N GLY A 394 12.84 -45.02 28.48
CA GLY A 394 12.16 -43.93 27.77
C GLY A 394 10.89 -43.40 28.47
N VAL A 395 10.30 -44.18 29.39
CA VAL A 395 9.07 -43.79 30.12
C VAL A 395 9.32 -43.40 31.58
N ALA A 396 10.57 -43.40 32.05
CA ALA A 396 10.95 -43.10 33.43
C ALA A 396 10.38 -41.76 33.95
N ARG A 397 10.30 -40.74 33.09
CA ARG A 397 9.74 -39.42 33.41
C ARG A 397 8.25 -39.46 33.81
N TYR A 398 7.50 -40.44 33.32
CA TYR A 398 6.08 -40.60 33.62
C TYR A 398 5.82 -41.49 34.86
N GLY A 399 6.88 -41.94 35.54
CA GLY A 399 6.77 -42.68 36.80
C GLY A 399 6.13 -44.08 36.67
N SER A 400 5.64 -44.62 37.79
CA SER A 400 5.13 -46.00 37.87
C SER A 400 3.84 -46.26 37.08
N ILE A 401 3.12 -45.22 36.66
CA ILE A 401 1.88 -45.34 35.87
C ILE A 401 2.15 -45.71 34.41
N ALA A 402 3.37 -45.43 33.90
CA ALA A 402 3.77 -45.75 32.54
C ALA A 402 4.46 -47.13 32.38
N ARG A 403 4.25 -48.05 33.34
CA ARG A 403 4.82 -49.41 33.31
C ARG A 403 4.47 -50.22 32.05
N GLY A 404 3.30 -49.95 31.45
CA GLY A 404 2.86 -50.53 30.18
C GLY A 404 3.45 -49.88 28.93
N GLY A 405 4.28 -48.84 29.07
CA GLY A 405 4.72 -47.97 27.98
C GLY A 405 3.90 -46.68 27.89
N VAL A 406 4.24 -45.80 26.93
CA VAL A 406 3.54 -44.52 26.70
C VAL A 406 3.13 -44.39 25.25
N ILE A 407 1.91 -43.93 25.01
CA ILE A 407 1.42 -43.50 23.70
C ILE A 407 1.19 -41.99 23.80
N LYS A 408 2.15 -41.21 23.28
CA LYS A 408 2.04 -39.75 23.18
C LYS A 408 1.31 -39.41 21.89
N ILE A 409 0.32 -38.55 21.97
CA ILE A 409 -0.54 -38.15 20.87
C ILE A 409 -0.49 -36.64 20.77
N THR A 410 -0.21 -36.13 19.58
CA THR A 410 -0.22 -34.70 19.30
C THR A 410 -1.43 -34.41 18.40
N THR A 411 -2.30 -33.50 18.83
CA THR A 411 -3.41 -33.04 17.97
C THR A 411 -2.92 -32.02 16.94
N ARG A 412 -3.61 -31.89 15.81
CA ARG A 412 -3.29 -30.90 14.78
C ARG A 412 -3.34 -29.48 15.34
N ASN A 413 -4.33 -29.16 16.17
CA ASN A 413 -4.45 -27.85 16.80
C ASN A 413 -3.26 -27.55 17.71
N TYR A 414 -2.84 -28.51 18.54
CA TYR A 414 -1.67 -28.36 19.39
C TYR A 414 -0.36 -28.31 18.59
N ALA A 415 -0.25 -29.06 17.49
CA ALA A 415 0.90 -28.99 16.58
C ALA A 415 1.00 -27.62 15.91
N THR A 416 -0.11 -27.04 15.47
CA THR A 416 -0.16 -25.68 14.90
C THR A 416 0.15 -24.62 15.95
N ALA A 417 -0.44 -24.71 17.16
CA ALA A 417 -0.13 -23.82 18.27
C ALA A 417 1.35 -23.94 18.69
N ARG A 418 1.92 -25.15 18.72
CA ARG A 418 3.34 -25.37 19.00
C ARG A 418 4.23 -24.84 17.89
N LYS A 419 3.85 -24.97 16.60
CA LYS A 419 4.56 -24.34 15.48
C LYS A 419 4.51 -22.81 15.60
N ARG A 420 3.40 -22.23 16.07
CA ARG A 420 3.27 -20.79 16.37
C ARG A 420 4.15 -20.36 17.54
N ILE A 421 4.07 -21.06 18.68
CA ILE A 421 4.90 -20.81 19.88
C ILE A 421 6.38 -21.04 19.59
N GLN A 422 6.72 -22.02 18.74
CA GLN A 422 8.09 -22.28 18.32
C GLN A 422 8.57 -21.16 17.39
N ARG A 423 7.75 -20.67 16.43
CA ARG A 423 8.07 -19.47 15.64
C ARG A 423 8.25 -18.23 16.52
N GLU A 424 7.40 -18.03 17.53
CA GLU A 424 7.51 -16.95 18.51
C GLU A 424 8.78 -17.08 19.37
N LYS A 425 9.13 -18.29 19.84
CA LYS A 425 10.39 -18.56 20.53
C LYS A 425 11.62 -18.43 19.64
N ASP A 426 11.49 -18.79 18.36
CA ASP A 426 12.54 -18.64 17.36
C ASP A 426 12.73 -17.16 17.02
N SER A 427 11.67 -16.33 17.07
CA SER A 427 11.73 -14.88 16.86
C SER A 427 12.71 -14.17 17.81
N MET A 428 12.84 -14.67 19.05
CA MET A 428 13.77 -14.15 20.06
C MET A 428 15.06 -14.96 20.22
N ALA A 429 15.14 -16.18 19.66
CA ALA A 429 16.38 -16.95 19.55
C ALA A 429 17.28 -16.50 18.38
N LEU A 430 16.83 -15.51 17.58
CA LEU A 430 17.52 -14.92 16.43
C LEU A 430 18.56 -13.86 16.77
N LEU A 431 18.68 -13.44 18.04
CA LEU A 431 19.76 -12.56 18.45
C LEU A 431 21.09 -13.30 18.20
N ASN A 432 21.85 -12.79 17.24
CA ASN A 432 23.09 -13.39 16.80
C ASN A 432 24.04 -13.54 18.00
N LYS A 433 24.81 -14.64 18.04
CA LYS A 433 25.91 -14.78 19.01
C LYS A 433 27.02 -13.76 18.77
N LYS A 434 27.06 -13.15 17.58
CA LYS A 434 27.94 -12.04 17.26
C LYS A 434 27.42 -10.74 17.90
N LEU A 435 28.36 -9.99 18.47
CA LEU A 435 28.09 -8.66 19.00
C LEU A 435 28.13 -7.63 17.86
N TYR A 436 27.22 -6.69 17.92
CA TYR A 436 27.17 -5.48 17.13
C TYR A 436 28.44 -4.65 17.34
N GLN A 437 28.99 -4.11 16.26
CA GLN A 437 30.31 -3.46 16.24
C GLN A 437 30.25 -1.92 16.23
N ASP A 438 29.06 -1.34 16.51
CA ASP A 438 28.85 0.11 16.45
C ASP A 438 29.24 0.70 15.08
N ASP A 439 28.90 -0.03 14.00
CA ASP A 439 29.28 0.31 12.62
C ASP A 439 28.22 1.13 11.87
N ALA A 440 27.12 1.50 12.52
CA ALA A 440 26.10 2.37 11.93
C ALA A 440 26.38 3.85 12.21
N VAL A 441 26.07 4.67 11.23
CA VAL A 441 26.11 6.14 11.31
C VAL A 441 24.71 6.64 11.65
N ASP A 442 24.59 7.70 12.45
CA ASP A 442 23.27 8.31 12.70
C ASP A 442 22.69 8.83 11.38
N TYR A 443 21.41 8.53 11.11
CA TYR A 443 20.73 9.01 9.90
C TYR A 443 20.86 10.52 9.69
N ALA A 444 20.81 11.31 10.77
CA ALA A 444 20.90 12.77 10.70
C ALA A 444 22.28 13.27 10.24
N GLU A 445 23.33 12.44 10.30
CA GLU A 445 24.69 12.78 9.86
C GLU A 445 24.95 12.41 8.40
N ILE A 446 24.02 11.73 7.73
CA ILE A 446 24.20 11.25 6.36
C ILE A 446 23.59 12.28 5.39
N PRO A 447 24.41 12.97 4.58
CA PRO A 447 23.88 13.92 3.61
C PRO A 447 23.15 13.18 2.49
N LEU A 448 21.96 13.68 2.14
CA LEU A 448 21.27 13.30 0.92
C LEU A 448 22.07 13.77 -0.29
N SER A 449 22.10 12.96 -1.36
CA SER A 449 22.74 13.33 -2.61
C SER A 449 21.97 14.47 -3.26
N GLU A 450 22.59 15.63 -3.32
CA GLU A 450 21.94 16.80 -3.87
C GLU A 450 22.03 16.85 -5.41
N PRO A 451 20.90 17.00 -6.12
CA PRO A 451 20.93 17.14 -7.57
C PRO A 451 21.58 18.45 -8.01
N LYS A 452 22.32 18.40 -9.12
CA LYS A 452 23.05 19.56 -9.67
C LYS A 452 22.21 20.82 -9.88
N TYR A 453 20.90 20.70 -10.14
CA TYR A 453 20.04 21.88 -10.31
C TYR A 453 19.95 22.73 -9.02
N MET A 454 20.12 22.13 -7.84
CA MET A 454 20.08 22.83 -6.55
C MET A 454 21.22 23.83 -6.36
N GLU A 455 22.37 23.63 -7.02
CA GLU A 455 23.51 24.56 -6.97
C GLU A 455 23.07 26.00 -7.30
N THR A 456 22.11 26.15 -8.21
CA THR A 456 21.60 27.47 -8.62
C THR A 456 20.60 28.07 -7.63
N TYR A 457 19.93 27.26 -6.82
CA TYR A 457 18.99 27.71 -5.79
C TYR A 457 19.72 28.14 -4.50
N HIS A 458 20.86 27.51 -4.19
CA HIS A 458 21.70 27.89 -3.04
C HIS A 458 22.33 29.26 -3.17
N VAL A 459 22.56 29.72 -4.40
CA VAL A 459 23.12 31.04 -4.68
C VAL A 459 22.04 32.14 -4.65
N GLU A 460 20.76 31.77 -4.81
CA GLU A 460 19.67 32.74 -4.88
C GLU A 460 19.18 33.18 -3.49
N SER A 461 19.43 34.44 -3.16
CA SER A 461 19.08 35.03 -1.86
C SER A 461 17.58 35.39 -1.74
N SER A 462 16.87 35.66 -2.83
CA SER A 462 15.45 36.04 -2.79
C SER A 462 14.54 34.83 -3.01
N LEU A 463 13.58 34.63 -2.10
CA LEU A 463 12.57 33.57 -2.24
C LEU A 463 11.66 33.80 -3.45
N GLU A 464 11.37 35.05 -3.79
CA GLU A 464 10.59 35.40 -4.97
C GLU A 464 11.32 35.00 -6.26
N LYS A 465 12.61 35.36 -6.38
CA LYS A 465 13.42 34.97 -7.54
C LYS A 465 13.63 33.47 -7.62
N ALA A 466 13.85 32.81 -6.48
CA ALA A 466 13.93 31.35 -6.43
C ALA A 466 12.62 30.72 -6.92
N TYR A 467 11.48 31.32 -6.60
CA TYR A 467 10.18 30.81 -7.04
C TYR A 467 9.92 31.07 -8.52
N GLU A 468 10.28 32.26 -9.04
CA GLU A 468 10.26 32.54 -10.48
C GLU A 468 11.11 31.51 -11.25
N LYS A 469 12.32 31.24 -10.74
CA LYS A 469 13.19 30.21 -11.29
C LYS A 469 12.57 28.82 -11.23
N TYR A 470 11.94 28.44 -10.11
CA TYR A 470 11.18 27.19 -10.01
C TYR A 470 10.12 27.07 -11.11
N LEU A 471 9.38 28.16 -11.37
CA LEU A 471 8.33 28.19 -12.39
C LEU A 471 8.88 27.97 -13.80
N GLU A 472 10.13 28.34 -14.06
CA GLU A 472 10.86 28.05 -15.31
C GLU A 472 11.41 26.61 -15.33
N ASP A 473 12.13 26.21 -14.29
CA ASP A 473 12.83 24.93 -14.19
C ASP A 473 11.88 23.74 -14.15
N ARG A 474 10.65 23.91 -13.61
CA ARG A 474 9.64 22.83 -13.57
C ARG A 474 9.28 22.31 -14.96
N PHE A 475 9.40 23.12 -16.03
CA PHE A 475 9.18 22.61 -17.39
C PHE A 475 10.23 21.58 -17.80
N VAL A 476 11.46 21.74 -17.32
CA VAL A 476 12.59 20.84 -17.58
C VAL A 476 12.52 19.60 -16.68
N TYR A 477 12.22 19.80 -15.40
CA TYR A 477 12.30 18.74 -14.38
C TYR A 477 10.95 18.12 -14.01
N SER A 478 9.84 18.53 -14.64
CA SER A 478 8.47 18.05 -14.34
C SER A 478 8.28 16.54 -14.35
N SER A 479 9.13 15.79 -15.06
CA SER A 479 9.08 14.33 -15.09
C SER A 479 9.55 13.66 -13.79
N SER A 480 10.27 14.38 -12.92
CA SER A 480 10.74 13.89 -11.63
C SER A 480 9.87 14.47 -10.50
N HIS A 481 9.20 13.60 -9.76
CA HIS A 481 8.48 14.03 -8.55
C HIS A 481 9.46 14.50 -7.47
N GLN A 482 10.67 13.95 -7.43
CA GLN A 482 11.74 14.35 -6.50
C GLN A 482 12.10 15.82 -6.67
N TYR A 483 12.06 16.37 -7.89
CA TYR A 483 12.27 17.80 -8.10
C TYR A 483 11.27 18.66 -7.29
N TYR A 484 9.99 18.29 -7.28
CA TYR A 484 9.00 19.01 -6.49
C TYR A 484 9.21 18.84 -4.99
N ILE A 485 9.74 17.70 -4.54
CA ILE A 485 10.06 17.45 -3.13
C ILE A 485 11.27 18.30 -2.71
N ASN A 486 12.35 18.31 -3.48
CA ASN A 486 13.52 19.15 -3.20
C ASN A 486 13.17 20.63 -3.15
N MET A 487 12.31 21.08 -4.06
CA MET A 487 11.81 22.46 -4.06
C MET A 487 10.91 22.72 -2.85
N PHE A 488 10.03 21.78 -2.50
CA PHE A 488 9.25 21.87 -1.26
C PHE A 488 10.15 22.02 -0.02
N GLU A 489 11.17 21.17 0.13
CA GLU A 489 12.14 21.21 1.23
C GLU A 489 12.86 22.55 1.27
N TYR A 490 13.40 23.00 0.14
CA TYR A 490 14.06 24.31 0.01
C TYR A 490 13.19 25.47 0.49
N PHE A 491 11.92 25.54 0.07
CA PHE A 491 11.03 26.62 0.49
C PHE A 491 10.56 26.46 1.95
N ILE A 492 10.39 25.23 2.44
CA ILE A 492 10.06 24.97 3.85
C ILE A 492 11.20 25.44 4.78
N GLU A 493 12.44 25.06 4.48
CA GLU A 493 13.60 25.39 5.29
C GLU A 493 13.84 26.89 5.39
N ARG A 494 13.48 27.61 4.32
CA ARG A 494 13.55 29.07 4.25
C ARG A 494 12.30 29.79 4.76
N GLY A 495 11.32 29.06 5.29
CA GLY A 495 10.14 29.59 5.99
C GLY A 495 8.94 29.97 5.11
N ASP A 496 8.96 29.68 3.81
CA ASP A 496 7.84 29.96 2.90
C ASP A 496 6.94 28.74 2.73
N ARG A 497 6.15 28.49 3.77
CA ARG A 497 5.22 27.34 3.82
C ARG A 497 4.18 27.39 2.70
N GLU A 498 3.70 28.57 2.30
CA GLU A 498 2.67 28.69 1.27
C GLU A 498 3.19 28.20 -0.08
N LYS A 499 4.34 28.73 -0.54
CA LYS A 499 4.94 28.31 -1.81
C LYS A 499 5.36 26.86 -1.77
N ALA A 500 5.97 26.40 -0.67
CA ALA A 500 6.40 25.02 -0.55
C ALA A 500 5.25 24.04 -0.76
N PHE A 501 4.16 24.21 -0.03
CA PHE A 501 3.00 23.32 -0.12
C PHE A 501 2.31 23.40 -1.49
N LYS A 502 2.31 24.58 -2.11
CA LYS A 502 1.83 24.76 -3.49
C LYS A 502 2.66 23.96 -4.48
N ILE A 503 3.99 24.03 -4.39
CA ILE A 503 4.94 23.26 -5.19
C ILE A 503 4.70 21.76 -5.01
N LEU A 504 4.66 21.29 -3.76
CA LEU A 504 4.47 19.87 -3.43
C LEU A 504 3.17 19.32 -4.01
N SER A 505 2.12 20.13 -4.00
CA SER A 505 0.80 19.74 -4.51
C SER A 505 0.79 19.42 -6.01
N ASN A 506 1.71 20.00 -6.80
CA ASN A 506 1.81 19.72 -8.22
C ASN A 506 2.11 18.25 -8.53
N ILE A 507 2.66 17.48 -7.57
CA ILE A 507 2.83 16.04 -7.73
C ILE A 507 1.49 15.36 -8.02
N MET A 508 0.39 15.81 -7.40
CA MET A 508 -0.94 15.24 -7.65
C MET A 508 -1.43 15.46 -9.09
N GLU A 509 -0.97 16.53 -9.75
CA GLU A 509 -1.35 16.88 -11.13
C GLU A 509 -0.44 16.20 -12.14
N VAL A 510 0.87 16.42 -12.00
CA VAL A 510 1.88 16.01 -12.99
C VAL A 510 2.18 14.52 -12.91
N HIS A 511 2.02 13.95 -11.72
CA HIS A 511 2.27 12.54 -11.44
C HIS A 511 1.00 11.80 -11.01
N SER A 512 -0.16 12.27 -11.48
CA SER A 512 -1.49 11.74 -11.14
C SER A 512 -1.68 10.24 -11.39
N GLY A 513 -0.90 9.63 -12.30
CA GLY A 513 -0.90 8.19 -12.58
C GLY A 513 0.32 7.41 -12.08
N ASN A 514 1.24 8.07 -11.36
CA ASN A 514 2.43 7.44 -10.78
C ASN A 514 2.14 7.08 -9.31
N THR A 515 1.89 5.80 -9.04
CA THR A 515 1.53 5.31 -7.72
C THR A 515 2.63 5.56 -6.69
N THR A 516 3.90 5.33 -7.03
CA THR A 516 5.04 5.63 -6.15
C THR A 516 5.05 7.11 -5.77
N ALA A 517 4.99 8.03 -6.73
CA ALA A 517 5.00 9.47 -6.46
C ALA A 517 3.84 9.92 -5.55
N LEU A 518 2.65 9.35 -5.74
CA LEU A 518 1.49 9.64 -4.89
C LEU A 518 1.62 9.01 -3.50
N THR A 519 2.18 7.80 -3.38
CA THR A 519 2.47 7.19 -2.07
C THR A 519 3.50 8.04 -1.31
N THR A 520 4.58 8.45 -1.97
CA THR A 520 5.59 9.37 -1.41
C THR A 520 4.92 10.66 -0.92
N LEU A 521 4.07 11.28 -1.74
CA LEU A 521 3.34 12.49 -1.37
C LEU A 521 2.42 12.28 -0.17
N ALA A 522 1.72 11.14 -0.09
CA ALA A 522 0.86 10.82 1.04
C ALA A 522 1.68 10.71 2.34
N HIS A 523 2.80 9.98 2.31
CA HIS A 523 3.71 9.86 3.45
C HIS A 523 4.29 11.21 3.87
N ILE A 524 4.68 12.07 2.92
CA ILE A 524 5.13 13.43 3.25
C ILE A 524 4.02 14.21 3.95
N TYR A 525 2.78 14.18 3.45
CA TYR A 525 1.67 14.85 4.15
C TYR A 525 1.41 14.27 5.55
N GLU A 526 1.49 12.97 5.74
CA GLU A 526 1.40 12.35 7.06
C GLU A 526 2.51 12.86 8.00
N SER A 527 3.75 12.91 7.50
CA SER A 527 4.92 13.40 8.27
C SER A 527 4.78 14.85 8.72
N LEU A 528 4.06 15.66 7.95
CA LEU A 528 3.81 17.06 8.24
C LEU A 528 2.55 17.27 9.11
N GLY A 529 1.87 16.18 9.51
CA GLY A 529 0.61 16.23 10.26
C GLY A 529 -0.60 16.64 9.40
N GLU A 530 -0.47 16.67 8.08
CA GLU A 530 -1.46 17.15 7.12
C GLU A 530 -2.43 16.04 6.69
N GLN A 531 -3.10 15.43 7.67
CA GLN A 531 -3.92 14.22 7.52
C GLN A 531 -5.02 14.33 6.45
N GLU A 532 -5.66 15.49 6.34
CA GLU A 532 -6.70 15.75 5.33
C GLU A 532 -6.12 15.82 3.90
N LYS A 533 -4.86 16.25 3.74
CA LYS A 533 -4.17 16.24 2.46
C LYS A 533 -3.76 14.82 2.09
N ALA A 534 -3.17 14.07 3.02
CA ALA A 534 -2.85 12.65 2.84
C ALA A 534 -4.07 11.83 2.42
N TYR A 535 -5.21 11.99 3.10
CA TYR A 535 -6.48 11.33 2.74
C TYR A 535 -6.90 11.57 1.28
N ARG A 536 -6.73 12.79 0.77
CA ARG A 536 -7.08 13.12 -0.63
C ARG A 536 -6.15 12.40 -1.60
N VAL A 537 -4.87 12.30 -1.27
CA VAL A 537 -3.90 11.54 -2.06
C VAL A 537 -4.26 10.05 -2.06
N TYR A 538 -4.61 9.47 -0.91
CA TYR A 538 -5.08 8.08 -0.84
C TYR A 538 -6.36 7.83 -1.64
N LYS A 539 -7.30 8.79 -1.67
CA LYS A 539 -8.47 8.70 -2.55
C LYS A 539 -8.09 8.69 -4.03
N GLN A 540 -7.10 9.49 -4.43
CA GLN A 540 -6.60 9.49 -5.81
C GLN A 540 -5.91 8.17 -6.13
N LEU A 541 -5.06 7.67 -5.23
CA LEU A 541 -4.44 6.35 -5.34
C LEU A 541 -5.47 5.24 -5.48
N LEU A 542 -6.60 5.31 -4.76
CA LEU A 542 -7.66 4.30 -4.83
C LEU A 542 -8.34 4.28 -6.21
N VAL A 543 -8.46 5.44 -6.87
CA VAL A 543 -8.98 5.52 -8.24
C VAL A 543 -8.01 4.88 -9.24
N ASN A 544 -6.71 5.08 -9.03
CA ASN A 544 -5.67 4.52 -9.89
C ASN A 544 -5.49 3.02 -9.70
N ASP A 545 -5.52 2.56 -8.45
CA ASP A 545 -5.20 1.19 -8.07
C ASP A 545 -6.02 0.72 -6.86
N PRO A 546 -7.27 0.28 -7.08
CA PRO A 546 -8.25 0.04 -6.02
C PRO A 546 -7.95 -1.18 -5.14
N THR A 547 -6.98 -2.01 -5.53
CA THR A 547 -6.68 -3.29 -4.87
C THR A 547 -5.36 -3.26 -4.10
N LYS A 548 -4.63 -2.14 -4.06
CA LYS A 548 -3.32 -2.07 -3.37
C LYS A 548 -3.49 -1.84 -1.88
N PHE A 549 -2.88 -2.71 -1.08
CA PHE A 549 -3.02 -2.67 0.36
C PHE A 549 -2.47 -1.37 0.97
N THR A 550 -1.33 -0.84 0.51
CA THR A 550 -0.75 0.43 0.99
C THR A 550 -1.76 1.59 0.90
N THR A 551 -2.50 1.68 -0.21
CA THR A 551 -3.56 2.67 -0.39
C THR A 551 -4.71 2.47 0.61
N LEU A 552 -5.16 1.22 0.75
CA LEU A 552 -6.25 0.86 1.66
C LEU A 552 -5.86 1.06 3.12
N TYR A 553 -4.61 0.76 3.46
CA TYR A 553 -4.03 0.92 4.79
C TYR A 553 -3.98 2.40 5.20
N GLY A 554 -3.56 3.29 4.30
CA GLY A 554 -3.66 4.74 4.50
C GLY A 554 -5.09 5.20 4.80
N LEU A 555 -6.09 4.67 4.08
CA LEU A 555 -7.51 4.95 4.34
C LEU A 555 -7.99 4.37 5.68
N ILE A 556 -7.61 3.13 6.00
CA ILE A 556 -7.91 2.47 7.29
C ILE A 556 -7.38 3.32 8.44
N ASN A 557 -6.12 3.76 8.37
CA ASN A 557 -5.51 4.61 9.38
C ASN A 557 -6.21 5.96 9.51
N HIS A 558 -6.60 6.58 8.38
CA HIS A 558 -7.38 7.81 8.40
C HIS A 558 -8.72 7.63 9.12
N TYR A 559 -9.47 6.56 8.80
CA TYR A 559 -10.75 6.27 9.46
C TYR A 559 -10.57 5.94 10.95
N LYS A 560 -9.53 5.18 11.33
CA LYS A 560 -9.17 4.94 12.74
C LYS A 560 -8.93 6.25 13.49
N LEU A 561 -8.19 7.20 12.90
CA LEU A 561 -7.93 8.52 13.48
C LEU A 561 -9.20 9.36 13.67
N LYS A 562 -10.22 9.18 12.83
CA LYS A 562 -11.52 9.84 12.95
C LYS A 562 -12.49 9.13 13.90
N GLY A 563 -12.12 7.98 14.45
CA GLY A 563 -13.01 7.11 15.22
C GLY A 563 -14.04 6.36 14.35
N GLU A 564 -13.87 6.37 13.02
CA GLU A 564 -14.76 5.73 12.05
C GLU A 564 -14.41 4.24 11.87
N TYR A 565 -14.29 3.50 12.98
CA TYR A 565 -13.80 2.10 12.97
C TYR A 565 -14.62 1.14 12.09
N LYS A 566 -15.92 1.40 11.91
CA LYS A 566 -16.79 0.65 10.99
C LYS A 566 -16.33 0.77 9.54
N LEU A 567 -15.99 1.99 9.11
CA LEU A 567 -15.50 2.23 7.76
C LEU A 567 -14.13 1.58 7.59
N ALA A 568 -13.24 1.72 8.57
CA ALA A 568 -11.94 1.06 8.58
C ALA A 568 -12.07 -0.48 8.44
N ALA A 569 -12.95 -1.11 9.22
CA ALA A 569 -13.24 -2.54 9.14
C ALA A 569 -13.76 -2.95 7.77
N SER A 570 -14.72 -2.21 7.21
CA SER A 570 -15.29 -2.51 5.89
C SER A 570 -14.26 -2.50 4.76
N VAL A 571 -13.28 -1.59 4.83
CA VAL A 571 -12.20 -1.50 3.86
C VAL A 571 -11.27 -2.71 3.97
N LEU A 572 -10.91 -3.10 5.19
CA LEU A 572 -10.05 -4.25 5.44
C LEU A 572 -10.72 -5.58 5.03
N GLU A 573 -12.00 -5.77 5.41
CA GLU A 573 -12.78 -6.96 5.05
C GLU A 573 -12.88 -7.13 3.53
N LYS A 574 -13.12 -6.03 2.81
CA LYS A 574 -13.15 -6.06 1.34
C LYS A 574 -11.83 -6.57 0.78
N PHE A 575 -10.70 -6.05 1.26
CA PHE A 575 -9.38 -6.50 0.83
C PHE A 575 -9.16 -7.99 1.06
N ILE A 576 -9.49 -8.48 2.26
CA ILE A 576 -9.36 -9.89 2.65
C ILE A 576 -10.24 -10.79 1.77
N SER A 577 -11.44 -10.33 1.41
CA SER A 577 -12.37 -11.11 0.59
C SER A 577 -11.98 -11.22 -0.88
N GLU A 578 -11.21 -10.25 -1.40
CA GLU A 578 -10.84 -10.14 -2.81
C GLU A 578 -9.41 -10.62 -3.10
N THR A 579 -8.57 -10.83 -2.07
CA THR A 579 -7.13 -11.09 -2.22
C THR A 579 -6.70 -12.39 -1.56
N GLU A 580 -5.98 -13.23 -2.30
CA GLU A 580 -5.32 -14.42 -1.74
C GLU A 580 -4.00 -14.02 -1.06
N ILE A 581 -3.93 -14.14 0.27
CA ILE A 581 -2.74 -13.79 1.07
C ILE A 581 -1.88 -15.04 1.27
N LYS A 582 -0.72 -15.10 0.61
CA LYS A 582 0.22 -16.24 0.71
C LYS A 582 1.42 -15.95 1.60
N ASP A 583 1.92 -14.71 1.58
CA ASP A 583 3.05 -14.30 2.41
C ASP A 583 2.68 -14.35 3.91
N PRO A 584 3.42 -15.10 4.74
CA PRO A 584 3.13 -15.20 6.17
C PRO A 584 3.23 -13.86 6.91
N GLY A 585 4.15 -12.97 6.51
CA GLY A 585 4.32 -11.65 7.13
C GLY A 585 3.12 -10.74 6.83
N MET A 586 2.64 -10.76 5.60
CA MET A 586 1.43 -10.07 5.18
C MET A 586 0.19 -10.60 5.90
N TYR A 587 0.04 -11.92 6.02
CA TYR A 587 -1.07 -12.53 6.77
C TYR A 587 -1.05 -12.05 8.22
N GLN A 588 0.12 -12.12 8.86
CA GLN A 588 0.32 -11.69 10.24
C GLN A 588 -0.08 -10.21 10.42
N PHE A 589 0.45 -9.31 9.59
CA PHE A 589 0.13 -7.89 9.64
C PHE A 589 -1.37 -7.62 9.52
N ILE A 590 -2.04 -8.24 8.54
CA ILE A 590 -3.48 -8.05 8.30
C ILE A 590 -4.31 -8.61 9.46
N SER A 591 -3.94 -9.76 10.02
CA SER A 591 -4.59 -10.31 11.21
C SER A 591 -4.46 -9.37 12.42
N HIS A 592 -3.35 -8.63 12.54
CA HIS A 592 -3.21 -7.62 13.59
C HIS A 592 -4.15 -6.43 13.40
N GLU A 593 -4.23 -5.89 12.18
CA GLU A 593 -5.16 -4.79 11.89
C GLU A 593 -6.62 -5.20 12.11
N ALA A 594 -6.97 -6.42 11.70
CA ALA A 594 -8.26 -7.02 11.95
C ALA A 594 -8.59 -7.10 13.45
N THR A 595 -7.63 -7.56 14.26
CA THR A 595 -7.80 -7.68 15.72
C THR A 595 -7.93 -6.31 16.38
N SER A 596 -7.10 -5.34 15.99
CA SER A 596 -7.19 -3.96 16.48
C SER A 596 -8.58 -3.36 16.23
N LEU A 597 -9.13 -3.55 15.02
CA LEU A 597 -10.47 -3.07 14.67
C LEU A 597 -11.58 -3.82 15.40
N TYR A 598 -11.45 -5.14 15.58
CA TYR A 598 -12.39 -5.95 16.36
C TYR A 598 -12.53 -5.45 17.81
N HIS A 599 -11.41 -5.15 18.47
CA HIS A 599 -11.42 -4.58 19.82
C HIS A 599 -12.02 -3.17 19.86
N ALA A 600 -11.68 -2.32 18.89
CA ALA A 600 -12.25 -0.96 18.80
C ALA A 600 -13.78 -0.96 18.60
N LEU A 601 -14.33 -2.00 17.96
CA LEU A 601 -15.77 -2.22 17.77
C LEU A 601 -16.45 -2.94 18.95
N GLN A 602 -15.73 -3.18 20.05
CA GLN A 602 -16.22 -3.83 21.28
C GLN A 602 -16.90 -5.19 21.07
N ALA A 603 -16.46 -5.98 20.07
CA ALA A 603 -16.98 -7.33 19.77
C ALA A 603 -18.51 -7.43 19.47
N SER A 604 -19.25 -6.32 19.48
CA SER A 604 -20.73 -6.32 19.44
C SER A 604 -21.30 -6.22 18.02
N GLU A 605 -20.48 -5.78 17.06
CA GLU A 605 -20.82 -5.72 15.65
C GLU A 605 -19.83 -6.62 14.90
N ALA A 606 -20.35 -7.66 14.26
CA ALA A 606 -19.57 -8.74 13.69
C ALA A 606 -18.56 -8.21 12.65
N PHE A 607 -17.29 -8.18 13.02
CA PHE A 607 -16.18 -8.23 12.06
C PHE A 607 -16.25 -9.60 11.38
N SER A 608 -16.73 -9.65 10.14
CA SER A 608 -17.10 -10.90 9.44
C SER A 608 -15.92 -11.50 8.67
N SER A 609 -14.71 -11.43 9.23
CA SER A 609 -13.54 -12.02 8.57
C SER A 609 -13.35 -13.48 9.01
N ASN A 610 -12.96 -14.34 8.07
CA ASN A 610 -12.54 -15.72 8.35
C ASN A 610 -11.09 -15.81 8.88
N LEU A 611 -10.44 -14.68 9.16
CA LEU A 611 -9.09 -14.67 9.72
C LEU A 611 -9.16 -15.04 11.19
N GLU A 612 -8.26 -15.93 11.63
CA GLU A 612 -8.12 -16.22 13.05
C GLU A 612 -7.71 -14.93 13.78
N PRO A 613 -8.42 -14.52 14.85
CA PRO A 613 -8.03 -13.36 15.64
C PRO A 613 -6.60 -13.56 16.17
N PHE A 614 -5.75 -12.56 15.95
CA PHE A 614 -4.46 -12.57 16.60
C PHE A 614 -4.65 -12.18 18.06
N ILE A 615 -4.30 -13.06 18.99
CA ILE A 615 -4.35 -12.70 20.41
C ILE A 615 -3.20 -11.73 20.67
N ILE A 616 -3.54 -10.47 20.94
CA ILE A 616 -2.58 -9.48 21.41
C ILE A 616 -2.05 -9.97 22.75
N ASP A 617 -0.79 -10.41 22.73
CA ASP A 617 -0.10 -10.92 23.91
C ASP A 617 0.49 -9.73 24.68
N ASP A 618 0.07 -9.55 25.94
CA ASP A 618 0.58 -8.48 26.82
C ASP A 618 2.09 -8.62 27.13
N LYS A 619 2.77 -9.64 26.60
CA LYS A 619 4.23 -9.74 26.67
C LYS A 619 4.96 -8.66 25.84
N TYR A 620 4.33 -8.07 24.82
CA TYR A 620 4.98 -7.11 23.93
C TYR A 620 4.90 -5.67 24.46
N ASP A 621 6.00 -4.92 24.37
CA ASP A 621 6.06 -3.50 24.73
C ASP A 621 5.86 -2.59 23.52
N ALA A 622 6.48 -2.95 22.39
CA ALA A 622 6.48 -2.15 21.16
C ALA A 622 6.21 -3.01 19.92
N ARG A 623 5.36 -2.50 19.03
CA ARG A 623 5.19 -2.97 17.65
C ARG A 623 5.77 -1.93 16.71
N ILE A 624 6.72 -2.31 15.88
CA ILE A 624 7.43 -1.44 14.94
C ILE A 624 6.94 -1.78 13.54
N VAL A 625 6.29 -0.85 12.87
CA VAL A 625 5.87 -0.98 11.48
C VAL A 625 6.82 -0.17 10.61
N VAL A 626 7.44 -0.83 9.64
CA VAL A 626 8.28 -0.16 8.63
C VAL A 626 7.56 -0.24 7.29
N GLU A 627 7.25 0.90 6.69
CA GLU A 627 6.65 1.05 5.37
C GLU A 627 7.67 1.67 4.41
N TRP A 628 7.63 1.31 3.13
CA TRP A 628 8.46 1.92 2.08
C TRP A 628 7.65 2.20 0.82
N ASP A 629 8.05 3.22 0.05
CA ASP A 629 7.27 3.66 -1.12
C ASP A 629 7.60 2.90 -2.42
N ASN A 630 8.83 2.41 -2.56
CA ASN A 630 9.31 1.74 -3.77
C ASN A 630 9.41 0.21 -3.58
N PRO A 631 8.56 -0.61 -4.24
CA PRO A 631 8.59 -2.07 -4.08
C PRO A 631 9.86 -2.75 -4.62
N ASP A 632 10.67 -2.04 -5.40
CA ASP A 632 11.99 -2.52 -5.87
C ASP A 632 13.14 -2.11 -4.95
N ALA A 633 12.86 -1.43 -3.84
CA ALA A 633 13.88 -1.05 -2.87
C ALA A 633 14.47 -2.31 -2.23
N GLN A 634 15.78 -2.46 -2.31
CA GLN A 634 16.54 -3.48 -1.63
C GLN A 634 17.22 -2.88 -0.41
N PHE A 635 17.06 -3.51 0.75
CA PHE A 635 17.62 -3.04 2.02
C PHE A 635 17.70 -4.19 3.04
N SER A 636 18.33 -3.91 4.18
CA SER A 636 18.22 -4.77 5.36
C SER A 636 17.93 -3.93 6.58
N LEU A 637 17.10 -4.46 7.47
CA LEU A 637 16.79 -3.90 8.77
C LEU A 637 17.52 -4.71 9.83
N GLN A 638 18.28 -4.04 10.68
CA GLN A 638 19.01 -4.66 11.78
C GLN A 638 18.47 -4.12 13.10
N PHE A 639 17.99 -5.02 13.96
CA PHE A 639 17.47 -4.69 15.29
C PHE A 639 18.55 -5.01 16.31
N VAL A 640 19.15 -3.98 16.89
CA VAL A 640 20.21 -4.12 17.90
C VAL A 640 19.61 -3.94 19.28
N SER A 641 19.82 -4.94 20.13
CA SER A 641 19.40 -4.97 21.52
C SER A 641 20.35 -4.21 22.46
N PRO A 642 19.92 -3.89 23.70
CA PRO A 642 20.75 -3.19 24.67
C PRO A 642 22.07 -3.91 25.03
N ASP A 643 22.12 -5.24 24.93
CA ASP A 643 23.32 -6.03 25.15
C ASP A 643 24.17 -6.23 23.88
N LYS A 644 23.94 -5.39 22.87
CA LYS A 644 24.62 -5.37 21.56
C LYS A 644 24.45 -6.64 20.75
N ARG A 645 23.47 -7.49 21.04
CA ARG A 645 23.10 -8.57 20.10
C ARG A 645 22.17 -8.00 19.05
N PHE A 646 22.12 -8.62 17.88
CA PHE A 646 21.25 -8.14 16.81
C PHE A 646 20.63 -9.26 15.99
N SER A 647 19.51 -8.95 15.34
CA SER A 647 18.93 -9.74 14.26
C SER A 647 18.88 -8.88 13.00
N THR A 648 18.95 -9.52 11.83
CA THR A 648 18.86 -8.83 10.54
C THR A 648 17.75 -9.44 9.71
N TRP A 649 16.86 -8.58 9.23
CA TRP A 649 15.84 -8.90 8.26
C TRP A 649 16.24 -8.31 6.91
N LYS A 650 16.30 -9.15 5.87
CA LYS A 650 16.72 -8.73 4.53
C LYS A 650 15.51 -8.61 3.62
N HIS A 651 15.52 -7.57 2.79
CA HIS A 651 14.61 -7.36 1.67
C HIS A 651 15.47 -7.16 0.42
N ASP A 652 15.73 -8.25 -0.30
CA ASP A 652 16.50 -8.24 -1.54
C ASP A 652 16.04 -9.38 -2.46
N HIS A 653 16.41 -9.34 -3.73
CA HIS A 653 15.95 -10.36 -4.69
C HIS A 653 16.47 -11.77 -4.39
N VAL A 654 17.59 -11.89 -3.66
CA VAL A 654 18.22 -13.18 -3.33
C VAL A 654 17.45 -13.88 -2.20
N ASN A 655 17.09 -13.15 -1.15
CA ASN A 655 16.47 -13.67 0.06
C ASN A 655 14.94 -13.53 0.06
N SER A 656 14.40 -12.60 -0.73
CA SER A 656 13.00 -12.17 -0.66
C SER A 656 12.33 -12.00 -2.02
N GLY A 657 12.87 -12.57 -3.11
CA GLY A 657 12.34 -12.40 -4.46
C GLY A 657 10.84 -12.73 -4.59
N GLU A 658 10.40 -13.88 -4.07
CA GLU A 658 8.96 -14.27 -4.09
C GLU A 658 8.09 -13.30 -3.29
N ARG A 659 8.60 -12.83 -2.13
CA ARG A 659 7.90 -11.82 -1.32
C ARG A 659 7.75 -10.52 -2.10
N ILE A 660 8.84 -9.99 -2.69
CA ILE A 660 8.84 -8.78 -3.51
C ILE A 660 7.81 -8.87 -4.66
N ASP A 661 7.71 -10.03 -5.32
CA ASP A 661 6.69 -10.24 -6.36
C ASP A 661 5.27 -10.16 -5.82
N GLN A 662 5.01 -10.72 -4.63
CA GLN A 662 3.72 -10.59 -3.94
C GLN A 662 3.44 -9.16 -3.47
N GLU A 663 4.45 -8.43 -2.97
CA GLU A 663 4.33 -7.02 -2.60
C GLU A 663 3.93 -6.16 -3.79
N LYS A 664 4.54 -6.39 -4.96
CA LYS A 664 4.16 -5.71 -6.21
C LYS A 664 2.75 -6.06 -6.63
N ALA A 665 2.36 -7.34 -6.54
CA ALA A 665 1.03 -7.80 -6.90
C ALA A 665 -0.06 -7.17 -6.01
N ASN A 666 0.14 -7.18 -4.70
CA ASN A 666 -0.87 -6.80 -3.71
C ASN A 666 -0.71 -5.37 -3.18
N GLY A 667 0.39 -4.68 -3.52
CA GLY A 667 0.72 -3.36 -2.99
C GLY A 667 0.98 -3.42 -1.49
N PHE A 668 1.84 -4.33 -1.03
CA PHE A 668 2.11 -4.55 0.38
C PHE A 668 3.55 -4.17 0.71
N GLN A 669 3.86 -2.87 0.78
CA GLN A 669 5.23 -2.39 1.05
C GLN A 669 5.44 -2.06 2.53
N MET A 670 5.19 -3.05 3.39
CA MET A 670 5.31 -2.88 4.84
C MET A 670 5.66 -4.18 5.56
N GLN A 671 6.22 -4.07 6.76
CA GLN A 671 6.50 -5.18 7.66
C GLN A 671 6.39 -4.72 9.11
N ASP A 672 5.83 -5.55 9.99
CA ASP A 672 5.83 -5.32 11.42
C ASP A 672 6.80 -6.23 12.20
N PHE A 673 7.31 -5.70 13.30
CA PHE A 673 8.27 -6.32 14.21
C PHE A 673 7.86 -6.04 15.66
N TYR A 674 8.32 -6.88 16.59
CA TYR A 674 7.89 -6.83 18.00
C TYR A 674 9.08 -6.82 18.93
N ILE A 675 8.98 -6.06 20.02
CA ILE A 675 9.92 -6.14 21.14
C ILE A 675 9.15 -6.50 22.41
N GLU A 676 9.59 -7.56 23.08
CA GLU A 676 9.01 -8.04 24.34
C GLU A 676 9.46 -7.18 25.54
N LYS A 677 8.58 -7.04 26.53
CA LYS A 677 8.81 -6.29 27.78
C LYS A 677 10.02 -6.81 28.56
N ASP A 678 10.31 -8.11 28.47
CA ASP A 678 11.44 -8.76 29.15
C ASP A 678 12.81 -8.29 28.65
N PHE A 679 12.86 -7.61 27.50
CA PHE A 679 14.08 -7.09 26.89
C PHE A 679 14.14 -5.55 26.97
N ALA A 680 13.96 -5.04 28.19
CA ALA A 680 13.98 -3.62 28.49
C ALA A 680 15.35 -2.96 28.18
N GLY A 681 15.29 -1.71 27.77
CA GLY A 681 16.45 -0.88 27.40
C GLY A 681 16.27 -0.17 26.06
N THR A 682 17.35 0.44 25.57
CA THR A 682 17.37 1.14 24.28
C THR A 682 17.75 0.18 23.16
N TRP A 683 16.85 -0.01 22.22
CA TRP A 683 17.07 -0.75 20.98
C TRP A 683 17.42 0.19 19.84
N LEU A 684 18.27 -0.25 18.91
CA LEU A 684 18.56 0.48 17.67
C LEU A 684 17.86 -0.21 16.49
N LEU A 685 17.15 0.58 15.69
CA LEU A 685 16.71 0.20 14.35
C LEU A 685 17.70 0.75 13.34
N ASN A 686 18.54 -0.12 12.81
CA ASN A 686 19.48 0.20 11.74
C ASN A 686 18.90 -0.23 10.38
N LEU A 687 19.19 0.55 9.34
CA LEU A 687 18.86 0.25 7.96
C LEU A 687 20.15 0.28 7.14
N LYS A 688 20.37 -0.73 6.30
CA LYS A 688 21.39 -0.69 5.26
C LYS A 688 20.72 -0.74 3.91
N TYR A 689 20.84 0.34 3.14
CA TYR A 689 20.20 0.48 1.84
C TYR A 689 21.09 -0.05 0.73
N PHE A 690 20.53 -0.82 -0.19
CA PHE A 690 21.25 -1.42 -1.31
C PHE A 690 20.82 -0.85 -2.66
N GLY A 691 19.77 -0.04 -2.69
CA GLY A 691 19.31 0.65 -3.89
C GLY A 691 17.92 0.24 -4.34
N ASN A 692 17.42 0.90 -5.37
CA ASN A 692 16.17 0.57 -6.04
C ASN A 692 16.37 0.69 -7.57
N THR A 693 15.40 0.19 -8.35
CA THR A 693 15.45 0.22 -9.83
C THR A 693 15.11 1.60 -10.43
N GLY A 694 14.64 2.53 -9.61
CA GLY A 694 14.28 3.90 -9.97
C GLY A 694 15.38 4.92 -9.71
N PHE A 695 15.15 6.14 -10.18
CA PHE A 695 16.08 7.27 -10.02
C PHE A 695 15.87 8.07 -8.73
N ASN A 696 14.75 7.84 -8.05
CA ASN A 696 14.40 8.59 -6.85
C ASN A 696 14.90 7.85 -5.61
N PRO A 697 15.24 8.57 -4.54
CA PRO A 697 15.41 7.99 -3.21
C PRO A 697 14.24 7.09 -2.82
N THR A 698 14.49 6.15 -1.91
CA THR A 698 13.41 5.40 -1.26
C THR A 698 13.00 6.12 0.01
N TYR A 699 11.71 6.27 0.22
CA TYR A 699 11.14 6.84 1.42
C TYR A 699 10.69 5.72 2.35
N PHE A 700 11.16 5.78 3.60
CA PHE A 700 10.75 4.87 4.66
C PHE A 700 9.93 5.61 5.70
N LYS A 701 8.86 4.98 6.17
CA LYS A 701 8.09 5.41 7.33
C LYS A 701 8.19 4.35 8.41
N VAL A 702 8.63 4.76 9.60
CA VAL A 702 8.70 3.91 10.78
C VAL A 702 7.66 4.37 11.77
N THR A 703 6.74 3.48 12.15
CA THR A 703 5.74 3.73 13.18
C THR A 703 5.96 2.81 14.36
N VAL A 704 6.25 3.38 15.53
CA VAL A 704 6.38 2.64 16.79
C VAL A 704 5.06 2.74 17.55
N TYR A 705 4.34 1.64 17.64
CA TYR A 705 3.11 1.52 18.42
C TYR A 705 3.40 0.97 19.82
N ARG A 706 2.73 1.51 20.82
CA ARG A 706 2.74 1.01 22.21
C ARG A 706 1.32 0.79 22.69
N GLY A 707 1.10 -0.27 23.48
CA GLY A 707 -0.25 -0.66 23.89
C GLY A 707 -1.15 -1.00 22.70
N PHE A 708 -0.56 -1.53 21.62
CA PHE A 708 -1.25 -1.73 20.34
C PHE A 708 -2.45 -2.70 20.49
N GLY A 709 -3.56 -2.34 19.84
CA GLY A 709 -4.83 -3.04 19.94
C GLY A 709 -5.52 -2.94 21.31
N THR A 710 -5.12 -1.96 22.13
CA THR A 710 -5.84 -1.55 23.35
C THR A 710 -6.35 -0.11 23.20
N GLU A 711 -7.23 0.34 24.10
CA GLU A 711 -7.66 1.74 24.16
C GLU A 711 -6.51 2.72 24.50
N SER A 712 -5.42 2.22 25.07
CA SER A 712 -4.21 2.99 25.40
C SER A 712 -3.18 3.06 24.27
N GLU A 713 -3.55 2.62 23.07
CA GLU A 713 -2.65 2.63 21.91
C GLU A 713 -2.11 4.03 21.64
N THR A 714 -0.79 4.14 21.63
CA THR A 714 -0.07 5.34 21.18
C THR A 714 0.82 4.97 20.01
N ARG A 715 1.12 5.95 19.15
CA ARG A 715 2.03 5.75 18.02
C ARG A 715 2.96 6.92 17.83
N GLU A 716 4.19 6.62 17.46
CA GLU A 716 5.23 7.58 17.11
C GLU A 716 5.68 7.31 15.67
N GLU A 717 5.52 8.29 14.79
CA GLU A 717 5.85 8.18 13.37
C GLU A 717 7.19 8.90 13.09
N SER A 718 8.02 8.31 12.23
CA SER A 718 9.30 8.88 11.80
C SER A 718 9.50 8.57 10.32
N PHE A 719 10.02 9.52 9.56
CA PHE A 719 10.11 9.45 8.10
C PHE A 719 11.56 9.67 7.67
N PHE A 720 12.01 8.87 6.71
CA PHE A 720 13.41 8.83 6.29
C PHE A 720 13.48 8.77 4.76
N THR A 721 14.17 9.73 4.16
CA THR A 721 14.58 9.68 2.74
C THR A 721 15.94 9.01 2.66
N VAL A 722 16.09 7.97 1.85
CA VAL A 722 17.33 7.19 1.77
C VAL A 722 17.79 6.99 0.34
N ASP A 723 19.04 7.38 0.07
CA ASP A 723 19.66 7.29 -1.26
C ASP A 723 21.12 6.79 -1.21
N GLN A 724 21.84 6.90 -0.09
CA GLN A 724 23.20 6.38 0.04
C GLN A 724 23.21 4.84 0.12
N GLN A 725 23.92 4.20 -0.82
CA GLN A 725 24.09 2.75 -0.82
C GLN A 725 25.16 2.28 0.16
N ASN A 726 24.94 1.09 0.73
CA ASN A 726 25.91 0.33 1.53
C ASN A 726 26.37 1.01 2.83
N VAL A 727 25.70 2.09 3.23
CA VAL A 727 25.86 2.71 4.55
C VAL A 727 24.90 2.04 5.53
N ASN A 728 25.42 1.52 6.64
CA ASN A 728 24.58 1.08 7.75
C ASN A 728 24.20 2.34 8.54
N GLN A 729 22.91 2.63 8.68
CA GLN A 729 22.44 3.88 9.27
C GLN A 729 21.40 3.64 10.37
N THR A 730 21.57 4.27 11.51
CA THR A 730 20.62 4.20 12.63
C THR A 730 19.44 5.13 12.33
N LEU A 731 18.27 4.54 12.07
CA LEU A 731 17.05 5.30 11.84
C LEU A 731 16.42 5.77 13.15
N LYS A 732 16.37 4.90 14.15
CA LYS A 732 15.62 5.20 15.39
C LYS A 732 16.15 4.44 16.60
N GLU A 733 16.20 5.14 17.72
CA GLU A 733 16.30 4.54 19.05
C GLU A 733 14.91 4.25 19.63
N ILE A 734 14.72 3.04 20.15
CA ILE A 734 13.44 2.56 20.65
C ILE A 734 13.61 2.13 22.11
N ARG A 735 13.04 2.91 23.03
CA ARG A 735 13.09 2.61 24.47
C ARG A 735 12.02 1.60 24.85
N VAL A 736 12.41 0.55 25.57
CA VAL A 736 11.52 -0.54 25.99
C VAL A 736 11.52 -0.66 27.51
N GLY A 737 10.33 -0.82 28.12
CA GLY A 737 10.18 -1.04 29.55
C GLY A 737 10.36 0.22 30.44
N GLN A 738 10.46 1.40 29.84
CA GLN A 738 10.41 2.69 30.55
C GLN A 738 9.07 3.35 30.24
N ARG A 739 8.15 3.35 31.22
CA ARG A 739 6.92 4.15 31.18
C ARG A 739 7.17 5.54 31.74
#